data_AF-A0A4Q2UMW4-F1
#
_entry.id   AF-A0A4Q2UMW4-F1
#
_cell.length_a   1.000
_cell.length_b   1.000
_cell.length_c   1.000
_cell.angle_alpha   90.00
_cell.angle_beta   90.00
_cell.angle_gamma   90.00
#
_symmetry.space_group_name_H-M   'P 1'
#
loop_
_entity.id
_entity.type
_entity.pdbx_description
1 polymer ?
#
loop_
_entity_poly.entity_id
_entity_poly.type
_entity_poly.pdbx_seq_one_letter_code
_entity_poly.pdbx_strand_id
1 'polypeptide(L)'
;MLRLWLFLVYATLLSTSTLAQLVIRPPVSGTATNDPALRNDLNLVQSQLEVLSSVPAALIQRVVHVADIPSLTATTGSSGLAVHVRDGVRGGNFCYMPSGTPDGGCVFPASGGGVWVRQFRGPARFEWWAPVAGDGADNTALLVSALTSVKSLNVPEGRFCFRQITIPRGCRIGGVAGKTTLVLHPGVVGQSSPNLEQPDQVTGWLNASQDSITIENLTLDLSLNTTPVSAIKSYSTSVNSLVIDHVNFKNGINPFVYHWTSAPFSGLQITFCKFLSGTNAISVRGTSKGRSDVLVDHNKFDDCGGNIIGLEDNLNINDLRFDVYFDCQVTNNTIVNCRAGAGAAGPIPIEYHGVTRGVVSGNTINTGTRGIGISTSQGIVVSKNVITNQSAYAFETSKIRGVSFLNNISTNNPKFIALTGADGGVAFVNRDVLIQGNQVTGTGLSSWNAADPPSAIQSTYNDVIENWTISNNKFVNLEFTESVIMLRGAHVTPGVKSAALSRKIFITNNQFISDSVMTPIQAIVVEGNQVYIEGNHFLRSADYTSATHYQSGGAVVSTTGYISRGPLDDVNINRNTFQFTGTRGSGAFSAVGQYLSFVGQSLCTNLSLRSNHIRGNYRYGIYTDEIDGKTFIDGNEIDAAVQTPYQLSPSVVLRQTLRSHDGTSAPTTGTWRLGDRVLNSNPAPGAVSGWVCITAGTPGVWADLSLAGYDYAGTGSPIGVIAAPVGAIYRDITAGTGRFFYKGSGVTGNTGWREMAQAVSPTLSGTVSFSHTDGIGVRFITAGQASGHWFQSSDPNETFLYTTDAAQTRFELKLGTARSNDATVGLRYITGTLGGGTGVLSIGQASKNLSGWTHGFTRLYNMGVITMTTTPTNRVLIGTQTDNGRDIAQLAGSLSTSAVYGAGAAPTVAAGAGAGTGPTVSIVGTATAGIITVVTGSAPGAGTLATLTFPTAYVTNAPIVVVSGAQGTSLPAFTTSESTTGFSVATTTAPSGSTTYRFSYITIGR
;
A
#
# COMPACT_ATOMS: atom_id res chain seq x y z
N MET A 1 17.09 59.62 30.49
CA MET A 1 16.61 59.73 31.88
C MET A 1 16.73 61.16 32.45
N LEU A 2 17.83 61.90 32.25
CA LEU A 2 17.96 63.30 32.74
C LEU A 2 16.94 64.31 32.13
N ARG A 3 16.51 64.10 30.87
CA ARG A 3 15.47 64.94 30.22
C ARG A 3 14.03 64.64 30.68
N LEU A 4 13.77 63.43 31.18
CA LEU A 4 12.46 63.05 31.73
C LEU A 4 12.29 63.62 33.15
N TRP A 5 13.41 63.77 33.89
CA TRP A 5 13.42 64.40 35.21
C TRP A 5 13.17 65.92 35.14
N LEU A 6 13.70 66.63 34.13
CA LEU A 6 13.41 68.05 33.92
C LEU A 6 11.95 68.34 33.53
N PHE A 7 11.27 67.39 32.89
CA PHE A 7 9.85 67.54 32.52
C PHE A 7 8.90 67.35 33.71
N LEU A 8 9.26 66.46 34.65
CA LEU A 8 8.49 66.22 35.87
C LEU A 8 8.69 67.31 36.94
N VAL A 9 9.86 67.96 36.97
CA VAL A 9 10.14 69.08 37.90
C VAL A 9 9.45 70.39 37.48
N TYR A 10 9.10 70.55 36.20
CA TYR A 10 8.35 71.73 35.74
C TYR A 10 6.84 71.62 35.95
N ALA A 11 6.30 70.41 36.06
CA ALA A 11 4.86 70.18 36.22
C ALA A 11 4.36 70.29 37.67
N THR A 12 5.24 70.30 38.67
CA THR A 12 4.88 70.35 40.09
C THR A 12 4.85 71.76 40.70
N LEU A 13 5.10 72.82 39.92
CA LEU A 13 5.18 74.21 40.43
C LEU A 13 4.09 75.17 39.91
N LEU A 14 3.03 74.70 39.27
CA LEU A 14 1.93 75.57 38.85
C LEU A 14 0.62 75.15 39.54
N SER A 15 0.34 75.82 40.65
CA SER A 15 -1.01 75.91 41.19
C SER A 15 -1.90 76.75 40.26
N THR A 16 -3.18 76.42 40.32
CA THR A 16 -4.26 76.84 39.42
C THR A 16 -4.40 78.36 39.27
N SER A 17 -3.99 78.90 38.11
CA SER A 17 -4.76 79.87 37.30
C SER A 17 -3.90 80.35 36.13
N THR A 18 -4.53 80.63 34.98
CA THR A 18 -3.95 81.09 33.70
C THR A 18 -3.24 80.06 32.82
N LEU A 19 -4.05 79.27 32.10
CA LEU A 19 -3.65 78.64 30.83
C LEU A 19 -4.63 79.10 29.75
N ALA A 20 -4.38 80.30 29.23
CA ALA A 20 -4.89 80.75 27.95
C ALA A 20 -3.69 81.19 27.11
N GLN A 21 -3.57 80.59 25.92
CA GLN A 21 -2.61 80.89 24.85
C GLN A 21 -1.14 80.54 25.11
N LEU A 22 -0.77 79.29 24.85
CA LEU A 22 0.56 78.94 24.34
C LEU A 22 0.42 78.44 22.90
N VAL A 23 0.42 79.38 21.95
CA VAL A 23 0.47 79.07 20.51
C VAL A 23 1.92 78.78 20.15
N ILE A 24 2.26 77.49 19.96
CA ILE A 24 3.54 77.08 19.40
C ILE A 24 3.48 77.32 17.89
N ARG A 25 4.10 78.41 17.40
CA ARG A 25 4.41 78.56 15.97
C ARG A 25 5.69 77.76 15.66
N PRO A 26 5.72 76.97 14.58
CA PRO A 26 6.92 76.23 14.19
C PRO A 26 7.98 77.20 13.63
N PRO A 27 9.28 76.96 13.87
CA PRO A 27 10.33 77.74 13.25
C PRO A 27 10.42 77.44 11.75
N VAL A 28 10.48 78.51 10.97
CA VAL A 28 10.84 78.47 9.56
C VAL A 28 12.35 78.25 9.44
N SER A 29 12.72 77.38 8.49
CA SER A 29 14.04 77.16 7.88
C SER A 29 15.12 76.45 8.70
N GLY A 30 15.62 75.34 8.13
CA GLY A 30 16.83 74.66 8.58
C GLY A 30 16.71 73.14 8.46
N THR A 31 17.31 72.61 7.39
CA THR A 31 17.51 71.19 7.02
C THR A 31 17.72 70.18 8.17
N ALA A 32 17.19 68.96 7.96
CA ALA A 32 17.19 67.73 8.79
C ALA A 32 15.97 67.63 9.73
N THR A 33 15.09 66.63 9.68
CA THR A 33 15.18 65.21 9.28
C THR A 33 13.82 64.73 8.72
N ASN A 34 13.81 64.04 7.58
CA ASN A 34 12.64 63.30 7.08
C ASN A 34 12.52 61.96 7.82
N ASP A 35 12.48 61.97 9.14
CA ASP A 35 12.24 60.76 9.93
C ASP A 35 10.72 60.56 10.10
N PRO A 36 10.12 59.53 9.46
CA PRO A 36 8.69 59.25 9.57
C PRO A 36 8.26 58.93 11.01
N ALA A 37 9.17 58.47 11.87
CA ALA A 37 8.87 58.16 13.27
C ALA A 37 8.57 59.43 14.08
N LEU A 38 9.38 60.49 13.91
CA LEU A 38 9.19 61.77 14.60
C LEU A 38 7.93 62.51 14.16
N ARG A 39 7.54 62.38 12.88
CA ARG A 39 6.31 62.97 12.35
C ARG A 39 5.06 62.26 12.87
N ASN A 40 5.13 60.94 13.03
CA ASN A 40 4.06 60.16 13.65
C ASN A 40 3.94 60.46 15.15
N ASP A 41 5.06 60.62 15.86
CA ASP A 41 5.05 60.98 17.28
C ASP A 41 4.50 62.40 17.51
N LEU A 42 4.84 63.38 16.67
CA LEU A 42 4.26 64.73 16.78
C LEU A 42 2.76 64.76 16.45
N ASN A 43 2.32 64.01 15.43
CA ASN A 43 0.90 63.92 15.10
C ASN A 43 0.10 63.18 16.19
N LEU A 44 0.72 62.20 16.86
CA LEU A 44 0.11 61.51 18.00
C LEU A 44 -0.05 62.47 19.18
N VAL A 45 0.98 63.26 19.50
CA VAL A 45 0.95 64.28 20.57
C VAL A 45 -0.07 65.38 20.24
N GLN A 46 -0.15 65.83 18.99
CA GLN A 46 -1.11 66.85 18.57
C GLN A 46 -2.54 66.34 18.56
N SER A 47 -2.79 65.08 18.15
CA SER A 47 -4.12 64.46 18.27
C SER A 47 -4.54 64.26 19.74
N GLN A 48 -3.58 63.99 20.65
CA GLN A 48 -3.85 63.87 22.08
C GLN A 48 -4.12 65.23 22.73
N LEU A 49 -3.47 66.30 22.25
CA LEU A 49 -3.69 67.67 22.68
C LEU A 49 -5.00 68.28 22.16
N GLU A 50 -5.39 67.99 20.91
CA GLU A 50 -6.68 68.42 20.37
C GLU A 50 -7.86 67.75 21.10
N VAL A 51 -7.72 66.47 21.45
CA VAL A 51 -8.69 65.76 22.31
C VAL A 51 -8.76 66.35 23.71
N LEU A 52 -7.64 66.81 24.29
CA LEU A 52 -7.60 67.49 25.59
C LEU A 52 -8.20 68.91 25.54
N SER A 53 -8.13 69.60 24.41
CA SER A 53 -8.66 70.96 24.25
C SER A 53 -10.17 71.04 23.96
N SER A 54 -10.79 69.91 23.55
CA SER A 54 -12.24 69.81 23.33
C SER A 54 -13.01 69.23 24.51
N VAL A 55 -12.35 68.90 25.63
CA VAL A 55 -13.04 68.47 26.86
C VAL A 55 -13.60 69.72 27.56
N PRO A 56 -14.92 69.87 27.71
CA PRO A 56 -15.50 70.97 28.47
C PRO A 56 -14.91 70.99 29.88
N ALA A 57 -14.54 72.15 30.42
CA ALA A 57 -13.98 72.29 31.76
C ALA A 57 -14.87 71.70 32.90
N ALA A 58 -16.13 71.35 32.60
CA ALA A 58 -17.03 70.60 33.47
C ALA A 58 -16.67 69.11 33.66
N LEU A 59 -15.80 68.52 32.81
CA LEU A 59 -15.38 67.11 32.89
C LEU A 59 -14.09 66.87 33.70
N ILE A 60 -13.45 67.93 34.21
CA ILE A 60 -12.33 67.84 35.18
C ILE A 60 -12.88 67.65 36.62
N GLN A 61 -14.20 67.55 36.80
CA GLN A 61 -14.80 67.31 38.12
C GLN A 61 -14.56 65.87 38.63
N ARG A 62 -13.73 65.83 39.69
CA ARG A 62 -13.67 64.80 40.74
C ARG A 62 -13.18 63.42 40.31
N VAL A 63 -11.91 63.31 39.91
CA VAL A 63 -11.20 62.03 40.13
C VAL A 63 -10.92 61.91 41.63
N VAL A 64 -11.62 61.02 42.32
CA VAL A 64 -11.38 60.75 43.74
C VAL A 64 -10.23 59.75 43.85
N HIS A 65 -9.24 60.04 44.70
CA HIS A 65 -8.12 59.12 44.93
C HIS A 65 -8.37 58.31 46.20
N VAL A 66 -8.38 56.99 46.09
CA VAL A 66 -8.54 56.08 47.23
C VAL A 66 -7.32 55.16 47.35
N ALA A 67 -7.09 54.61 48.55
CA ALA A 67 -5.92 53.80 48.82
C ALA A 67 -5.99 52.42 48.14
N ASP A 68 -7.14 51.76 48.23
CA ASP A 68 -7.31 50.35 47.88
C ASP A 68 -8.75 50.01 47.41
N ILE A 69 -8.99 48.74 47.08
CA ILE A 69 -10.30 48.25 46.65
C ILE A 69 -11.37 48.36 47.75
N PRO A 70 -11.12 48.01 49.04
CA PRO A 70 -12.08 48.29 50.11
C PRO A 70 -12.53 49.76 50.14
N SER A 71 -11.59 50.70 50.02
CA SER A 71 -11.89 52.13 49.96
C SER A 71 -12.71 52.52 48.72
N LEU A 72 -12.46 51.88 47.56
CA LEU A 72 -13.30 52.03 46.37
C LEU A 72 -14.74 51.58 46.64
N THR A 73 -14.93 50.40 47.23
CA THR A 73 -16.29 49.87 47.51
C THR A 73 -17.06 50.68 48.55
N ALA A 74 -16.36 51.34 49.48
CA ALA A 74 -16.95 52.26 50.45
C ALA A 74 -17.31 53.63 49.83
N THR A 75 -16.77 53.97 48.66
CA THR A 75 -17.03 55.24 47.98
C THR A 75 -18.42 55.24 47.34
N THR A 76 -19.24 56.25 47.67
CA THR A 76 -20.59 56.39 47.10
C THR A 76 -20.53 56.72 45.62
N GLY A 77 -21.21 55.91 44.80
CA GLY A 77 -21.24 56.08 43.36
C GLY A 77 -22.22 57.16 42.90
N SER A 78 -21.82 57.97 41.92
CA SER A 78 -22.71 58.93 41.26
C SER A 78 -22.35 59.07 39.78
N SER A 79 -23.34 59.34 38.93
CA SER A 79 -23.15 59.46 37.48
C SER A 79 -22.06 60.50 37.17
N GLY A 80 -21.08 60.12 36.34
CA GLY A 80 -19.95 60.98 35.95
C GLY A 80 -18.75 60.96 36.89
N LEU A 81 -18.81 60.25 38.03
CA LEU A 81 -17.70 60.14 38.97
C LEU A 81 -16.65 59.12 38.51
N ALA A 82 -15.37 59.49 38.58
CA ALA A 82 -14.23 58.61 38.37
C ALA A 82 -13.39 58.47 39.65
N VAL A 83 -12.84 57.28 39.89
CA VAL A 83 -12.00 56.98 41.05
C VAL A 83 -10.66 56.42 40.59
N HIS A 84 -9.57 56.94 41.14
CA HIS A 84 -8.23 56.38 40.99
C HIS A 84 -7.83 55.62 42.26
N VAL A 85 -7.65 54.31 42.15
CA VAL A 85 -7.21 53.43 43.24
C VAL A 85 -5.69 53.27 43.17
N ARG A 86 -4.98 53.57 44.27
CA ARG A 86 -3.51 53.57 44.35
C ARG A 86 -2.86 52.22 44.71
N ASP A 87 -3.64 51.17 44.84
CA ASP A 87 -3.17 49.81 45.13
C ASP A 87 -2.13 49.37 44.07
N GLY A 88 -0.96 48.88 44.51
CA GLY A 88 0.14 48.51 43.61
C GLY A 88 -0.14 47.31 42.70
N VAL A 89 -1.13 46.49 43.06
CA VAL A 89 -1.50 45.24 42.37
C VAL A 89 -2.85 45.39 41.67
N ARG A 90 -3.87 45.84 42.41
CA ARG A 90 -5.26 45.98 41.99
C ARG A 90 -5.67 47.41 41.65
N GLY A 91 -4.76 48.37 41.74
CA GLY A 91 -5.05 49.78 41.46
C GLY A 91 -5.38 50.05 39.99
N GLY A 92 -5.82 51.27 39.72
CA GLY A 92 -6.24 51.70 38.39
C GLY A 92 -7.34 52.77 38.43
N ASN A 93 -7.84 53.11 37.25
CA ASN A 93 -8.94 54.06 37.08
C ASN A 93 -10.26 53.30 37.00
N PHE A 94 -11.30 53.82 37.64
CA PHE A 94 -12.65 53.26 37.67
C PHE A 94 -13.67 54.34 37.37
N CYS A 95 -14.72 53.99 36.63
CA CYS A 95 -15.86 54.86 36.36
C CYS A 95 -17.11 54.27 36.98
N TYR A 96 -17.96 55.12 37.55
CA TYR A 96 -19.24 54.69 38.07
C TYR A 96 -20.21 54.32 36.93
N MET A 97 -20.94 53.22 37.12
CA MET A 97 -22.08 52.82 36.30
C MET A 97 -23.29 52.55 37.21
N PRO A 98 -24.51 52.99 36.81
CA PRO A 98 -25.71 52.80 37.63
C PRO A 98 -26.13 51.33 37.77
N SER A 99 -25.63 50.44 36.91
CA SER A 99 -25.88 49.01 36.94
C SER A 99 -24.66 48.22 36.47
N GLY A 100 -24.59 46.97 36.90
CA GLY A 100 -23.57 45.99 36.53
C GLY A 100 -23.48 44.90 37.59
N THR A 101 -22.85 43.79 37.24
CA THR A 101 -22.64 42.66 38.15
C THR A 101 -21.22 42.72 38.69
N PRO A 102 -21.01 42.89 40.00
CA PRO A 102 -19.68 42.82 40.58
C PRO A 102 -19.01 41.48 40.27
N ASP A 103 -17.77 41.53 39.78
CA ASP A 103 -16.96 40.36 39.48
C ASP A 103 -15.73 40.25 40.39
N GLY A 104 -15.47 41.28 41.21
CA GLY A 104 -14.34 41.32 42.15
C GLY A 104 -12.99 41.66 41.51
N GLY A 105 -12.90 41.95 40.22
CA GLY A 105 -11.66 42.32 39.54
C GLY A 105 -11.75 43.55 38.64
N CYS A 106 -12.74 43.56 37.73
CA CYS A 106 -13.01 44.66 36.81
C CYS A 106 -14.26 45.45 37.22
N VAL A 107 -15.20 44.85 37.95
CA VAL A 107 -16.44 45.44 38.41
C VAL A 107 -16.58 45.25 39.92
N PHE A 108 -16.70 46.35 40.66
CA PHE A 108 -16.85 46.36 42.11
C PHE A 108 -18.16 47.03 42.52
N PRO A 109 -18.81 46.64 43.63
CA PRO A 109 -20.01 47.32 44.09
C PRO A 109 -19.66 48.74 44.54
N ALA A 110 -20.54 49.71 44.26
CA ALA A 110 -20.44 51.06 44.81
C ALA A 110 -21.34 51.20 46.06
N SER A 111 -20.88 51.93 47.07
CA SER A 111 -21.73 52.27 48.22
C SER A 111 -22.93 53.10 47.73
N GLY A 112 -24.14 52.78 48.18
CA GLY A 112 -25.37 53.46 47.73
C GLY A 112 -25.97 52.98 46.40
N GLY A 113 -25.43 51.92 45.78
CA GLY A 113 -25.99 51.29 44.57
C GLY A 113 -25.21 51.57 43.29
N GLY A 114 -25.32 50.68 42.30
CA GLY A 114 -24.51 50.67 41.08
C GLY A 114 -23.14 49.98 41.25
N VAL A 115 -22.21 50.21 40.33
CA VAL A 115 -20.89 49.57 40.30
C VAL A 115 -19.77 50.51 39.84
N TRP A 116 -18.56 50.18 40.24
CA TRP A 116 -17.32 50.75 39.74
C TRP A 116 -16.72 49.84 38.66
N VAL A 117 -16.59 50.36 37.44
CA VAL A 117 -16.04 49.64 36.29
C VAL A 117 -14.64 50.12 35.97
N ARG A 118 -13.67 49.21 36.05
CA ARG A 118 -12.26 49.46 35.74
C ARG A 118 -12.09 49.89 34.28
N GLN A 119 -11.31 50.94 34.07
CA GLN A 119 -10.92 51.43 32.75
C GLN A 119 -9.55 50.85 32.39
N PHE A 120 -9.48 50.01 31.35
CA PHE A 120 -8.24 49.42 30.85
C PHE A 120 -8.30 49.20 29.34
N ARG A 121 -7.13 49.07 28.71
CA ARG A 121 -6.97 48.67 27.31
C ARG A 121 -6.11 47.42 27.26
N GLY A 122 -6.44 46.48 26.37
CA GLY A 122 -5.75 45.20 26.25
C GLY A 122 -6.24 44.15 27.25
N PRO A 123 -5.44 43.12 27.55
CA PRO A 123 -5.84 42.03 28.44
C PRO A 123 -5.96 42.50 29.90
N ALA A 124 -6.94 41.96 30.61
CA ALA A 124 -7.05 42.15 32.06
C ALA A 124 -5.94 41.38 32.79
N ARG A 125 -5.53 41.85 33.97
CA ARG A 125 -4.51 41.18 34.78
C ARG A 125 -5.18 40.24 35.79
N PHE A 126 -4.72 39.00 35.87
CA PHE A 126 -5.27 38.00 36.79
C PHE A 126 -5.28 38.44 38.26
N GLU A 127 -4.24 39.16 38.69
CA GLU A 127 -4.10 39.68 40.06
C GLU A 127 -5.16 40.74 40.45
N TRP A 128 -6.00 41.20 39.52
CA TRP A 128 -7.07 42.14 39.83
C TRP A 128 -8.20 41.54 40.69
N TRP A 129 -8.42 40.23 40.63
CA TRP A 129 -9.52 39.56 41.35
C TRP A 129 -9.26 39.39 42.85
N ALA A 130 -8.04 39.02 43.22
CA ALA A 130 -7.60 38.93 44.61
C ALA A 130 -6.06 38.85 44.64
N PRO A 131 -5.43 39.10 45.80
CA PRO A 131 -4.05 38.70 46.04
C PRO A 131 -3.89 37.21 45.69
N VAL A 132 -3.09 36.93 44.68
CA VAL A 132 -2.90 35.56 44.21
C VAL A 132 -2.07 34.83 45.26
N ALA A 133 -2.61 33.74 45.79
CA ALA A 133 -1.88 32.95 46.77
C ALA A 133 -0.67 32.31 46.07
N GLY A 134 0.47 32.27 46.77
CA GLY A 134 1.76 31.81 46.24
C GLY A 134 1.78 30.34 45.79
N ASP A 135 2.96 29.84 45.48
CA ASP A 135 3.14 28.47 44.95
C ASP A 135 2.44 27.42 45.84
N GLY A 136 1.75 26.48 45.19
CA GLY A 136 0.99 25.40 45.83
C GLY A 136 -0.44 25.74 46.27
N ALA A 137 -0.82 27.02 46.39
CA ALA A 137 -2.19 27.38 46.77
C ALA A 137 -3.18 27.23 45.60
N ASP A 138 -4.37 26.70 45.90
CA ASP A 138 -5.43 26.50 44.90
C ASP A 138 -6.08 27.82 44.50
N ASN A 139 -5.75 28.31 43.31
CA ASN A 139 -6.24 29.57 42.75
C ASN A 139 -7.42 29.37 41.79
N THR A 140 -8.05 28.18 41.76
CA THR A 140 -9.08 27.80 40.76
C THR A 140 -10.26 28.76 40.74
N ALA A 141 -10.86 29.06 41.89
CA ALA A 141 -12.05 29.91 41.96
C ALA A 141 -11.78 31.33 41.43
N LEU A 142 -10.59 31.87 41.70
CA LEU A 142 -10.17 33.18 41.21
C LEU A 142 -10.02 33.18 39.68
N LEU A 143 -9.40 32.15 39.12
CA LEU A 143 -9.19 32.07 37.66
C LEU A 143 -10.50 31.87 36.92
N VAL A 144 -11.41 31.04 37.45
CA VAL A 144 -12.75 30.86 36.88
C VAL A 144 -13.51 32.19 36.90
N SER A 145 -13.49 32.92 38.01
CA SER A 145 -14.13 34.24 38.12
C SER A 145 -13.53 35.26 37.14
N ALA A 146 -12.21 35.23 36.92
CA ALA A 146 -11.56 36.10 35.94
C ALA A 146 -11.96 35.75 34.50
N LEU A 147 -11.91 34.48 34.12
CA LEU A 147 -12.21 34.03 32.76
C LEU A 147 -13.68 34.23 32.36
N THR A 148 -14.62 34.18 33.31
CA THR A 148 -16.04 34.47 33.03
C THR A 148 -16.32 35.95 32.84
N SER A 149 -15.45 36.83 33.35
CA SER A 149 -15.67 38.27 33.39
C SER A 149 -15.00 39.02 32.23
N VAL A 150 -13.93 38.46 31.65
CA VAL A 150 -13.17 39.10 30.56
C VAL A 150 -12.91 38.16 29.39
N LYS A 151 -12.76 38.74 28.19
CA LYS A 151 -12.39 38.00 26.96
C LYS A 151 -10.89 37.80 26.78
N SER A 152 -10.06 38.58 27.45
CA SER A 152 -8.61 38.40 27.40
C SER A 152 -8.01 38.61 28.78
N LEU A 153 -7.33 37.58 29.27
CA LEU A 153 -6.73 37.54 30.59
C LEU A 153 -5.23 37.27 30.46
N ASN A 154 -4.42 38.07 31.15
CA ASN A 154 -2.98 37.86 31.28
C ASN A 154 -2.65 37.44 32.72
N VAL A 155 -2.02 36.29 32.86
CA VAL A 155 -1.52 35.77 34.13
C VAL A 155 -0.10 36.33 34.33
N PRO A 156 0.20 36.97 35.47
CA PRO A 156 1.50 37.60 35.69
C PRO A 156 2.64 36.57 35.77
N GLU A 157 3.88 37.04 35.89
CA GLU A 157 5.00 36.14 36.19
C GLU A 157 4.79 35.44 37.54
N GLY A 158 5.17 34.17 37.63
CA GLY A 158 4.97 33.37 38.85
C GLY A 158 4.52 31.94 38.57
N ARG A 159 4.29 31.21 39.66
CA ARG A 159 3.85 29.80 39.65
C ARG A 159 2.51 29.69 40.37
N PHE A 160 1.48 29.22 39.66
CA PHE A 160 0.10 29.26 40.13
C PHE A 160 -0.55 27.88 39.99
N CYS A 161 -1.14 27.37 41.07
CA CYS A 161 -1.72 26.05 41.12
C CYS A 161 -3.25 26.11 40.88
N PHE A 162 -3.77 25.26 39.98
CA PHE A 162 -5.20 25.20 39.65
C PHE A 162 -5.69 23.75 39.50
N ARG A 163 -6.95 23.53 39.86
CA ARG A 163 -7.73 22.35 39.48
C ARG A 163 -8.20 22.49 38.03
N GLN A 164 -9.16 21.65 37.63
CA GLN A 164 -9.77 21.72 36.31
C GLN A 164 -10.53 23.03 36.11
N ILE A 165 -10.34 23.64 34.93
CA ILE A 165 -11.03 24.87 34.55
C ILE A 165 -11.63 24.74 33.16
N THR A 166 -12.77 25.38 32.93
CA THR A 166 -13.38 25.52 31.60
C THR A 166 -13.12 26.92 31.07
N ILE A 167 -12.53 27.01 29.88
CA ILE A 167 -12.27 28.29 29.23
C ILE A 167 -13.53 28.69 28.45
N PRO A 168 -14.15 29.87 28.73
CA PRO A 168 -15.35 30.30 28.03
C PRO A 168 -15.09 30.63 26.56
N ARG A 169 -16.17 30.65 25.76
CA ARG A 169 -16.12 31.00 24.34
C ARG A 169 -15.53 32.39 24.11
N GLY A 170 -14.63 32.50 23.13
CA GLY A 170 -14.01 33.77 22.75
C GLY A 170 -12.96 34.27 23.74
N CYS A 171 -12.51 33.44 24.69
CA CYS A 171 -11.55 33.83 25.70
C CYS A 171 -10.11 33.51 25.28
N ARG A 172 -9.22 34.48 25.53
CA ARG A 172 -7.77 34.36 25.44
C ARG A 172 -7.18 34.33 26.84
N ILE A 173 -6.36 33.32 27.14
CA ILE A 173 -5.53 33.25 28.35
C ILE A 173 -4.05 33.31 27.94
N GLY A 174 -3.36 34.33 28.42
CA GLY A 174 -1.94 34.57 28.15
C GLY A 174 -1.13 34.59 29.44
N GLY A 175 0.18 34.42 29.32
CA GLY A 175 1.14 34.70 30.39
C GLY A 175 2.34 35.51 29.91
N VAL A 176 3.33 35.62 30.78
CA VAL A 176 4.66 36.13 30.42
C VAL A 176 5.51 34.96 29.95
N ALA A 177 5.89 34.96 28.67
CA ALA A 177 6.62 33.87 28.03
C ALA A 177 7.84 33.42 28.86
N GLY A 178 7.88 32.13 29.21
CA GLY A 178 8.95 31.53 30.00
C GLY A 178 8.97 31.89 31.50
N LYS A 179 8.08 32.78 31.97
CA LYS A 179 8.03 33.23 33.38
C LYS A 179 6.74 32.87 34.10
N THR A 180 5.64 32.71 33.38
CA THR A 180 4.36 32.29 33.95
C THR A 180 4.21 30.77 33.86
N THR A 181 4.06 30.11 35.01
CA THR A 181 3.83 28.67 35.12
C THR A 181 2.49 28.42 35.79
N LEU A 182 1.61 27.72 35.09
CA LEU A 182 0.43 27.10 35.69
C LEU A 182 0.82 25.68 36.09
N VAL A 183 0.40 25.25 37.28
CA VAL A 183 0.68 23.93 37.82
C VAL A 183 -0.64 23.21 38.07
N LEU A 184 -0.72 21.94 37.66
CA LEU A 184 -1.87 21.11 37.94
C LEU A 184 -1.93 20.78 39.43
N HIS A 185 -3.05 21.08 40.08
CA HIS A 185 -3.28 20.75 41.48
C HIS A 185 -3.30 19.22 41.69
N PRO A 186 -2.60 18.67 42.70
CA PRO A 186 -2.47 17.22 42.92
C PRO A 186 -3.80 16.52 43.21
N GLY A 187 -4.81 17.27 43.67
CA GLY A 187 -6.17 16.77 43.88
C GLY A 187 -7.00 16.55 42.60
N VAL A 188 -6.46 16.80 41.41
CA VAL A 188 -7.11 16.41 40.14
C VAL A 188 -6.73 14.97 39.83
N VAL A 189 -7.71 14.08 39.73
CA VAL A 189 -7.47 12.65 39.48
C VAL A 189 -7.90 12.30 38.06
N GLY A 190 -6.95 11.80 37.27
CA GLY A 190 -7.17 11.19 35.97
C GLY A 190 -7.61 9.73 36.09
N GLN A 191 -8.18 9.17 35.02
CA GLN A 191 -8.41 7.73 34.94
C GLN A 191 -7.07 7.00 34.77
N SER A 192 -6.89 5.83 35.38
CA SER A 192 -5.61 5.10 35.36
C SER A 192 -5.23 4.56 33.97
N SER A 193 -6.21 4.29 33.11
CA SER A 193 -6.03 3.77 31.75
C SER A 193 -7.14 4.30 30.84
N PRO A 194 -7.14 5.60 30.48
CA PRO A 194 -8.19 6.15 29.64
C PRO A 194 -8.12 5.55 28.24
N ASN A 195 -9.21 4.96 27.75
CA ASN A 195 -9.32 4.64 26.34
C ASN A 195 -9.39 5.95 25.54
N LEU A 196 -8.36 6.26 24.75
CA LEU A 196 -8.28 7.48 23.96
C LEU A 196 -9.36 7.55 22.85
N GLU A 197 -10.01 6.44 22.53
CA GLU A 197 -11.18 6.37 21.65
C GLU A 197 -12.48 6.81 22.34
N GLN A 198 -12.51 6.74 23.67
CA GLN A 198 -13.66 7.12 24.51
C GLN A 198 -13.38 8.47 25.18
N PRO A 199 -13.82 9.59 24.60
CA PRO A 199 -13.44 10.93 25.03
C PRO A 199 -13.92 11.28 26.44
N ASP A 200 -14.96 10.63 26.94
CA ASP A 200 -15.45 10.70 28.31
C ASP A 200 -14.46 10.14 29.33
N GLN A 201 -13.54 9.26 28.91
CA GLN A 201 -12.50 8.67 29.74
C GLN A 201 -11.27 9.58 29.92
N VAL A 202 -11.05 10.54 29.03
CA VAL A 202 -9.89 11.45 29.10
C VAL A 202 -10.16 12.62 30.03
N THR A 203 -9.46 12.70 31.16
CA THR A 203 -9.53 13.87 32.06
C THR A 203 -8.69 15.02 31.52
N GLY A 204 -9.31 16.19 31.28
CA GLY A 204 -8.62 17.40 30.85
C GLY A 204 -8.45 18.42 31.96
N TRP A 205 -7.28 19.04 32.06
CA TRP A 205 -7.06 20.14 33.00
C TRP A 205 -7.68 21.44 32.52
N LEU A 206 -7.25 21.94 31.36
CA LEU A 206 -7.85 23.08 30.68
C LEU A 206 -8.88 22.58 29.68
N ASN A 207 -10.17 22.76 29.99
CA ASN A 207 -11.26 22.38 29.09
C ASN A 207 -11.54 23.52 28.10
N ALA A 208 -11.05 23.37 26.87
CA ALA A 208 -11.15 24.32 25.77
C ALA A 208 -12.19 23.89 24.72
N SER A 209 -13.35 23.44 25.18
CA SER A 209 -14.42 22.89 24.31
C SER A 209 -15.34 23.94 23.68
N GLN A 210 -14.93 25.20 23.63
CA GLN A 210 -15.71 26.31 23.07
C GLN A 210 -14.97 26.94 21.89
N ASP A 211 -15.69 27.69 21.05
CA ASP A 211 -15.06 28.39 19.91
C ASP A 211 -14.18 29.57 20.34
N SER A 212 -13.22 29.89 19.49
CA SER A 212 -12.39 31.10 19.52
C SER A 212 -11.59 31.22 20.81
N ILE A 213 -10.91 30.14 21.19
CA ILE A 213 -10.05 30.10 22.37
C ILE A 213 -8.60 30.29 21.96
N THR A 214 -7.86 31.11 22.72
CA THR A 214 -6.41 31.25 22.58
C THR A 214 -5.72 30.99 23.91
N ILE A 215 -4.70 30.13 23.91
CA ILE A 215 -3.84 29.84 25.06
C ILE A 215 -2.41 30.12 24.61
N GLU A 216 -1.72 31.07 25.27
CA GLU A 216 -0.40 31.47 24.79
C GLU A 216 0.57 31.92 25.87
N ASN A 217 1.87 31.84 25.59
CA ASN A 217 2.94 32.42 26.42
C ASN A 217 2.95 31.90 27.88
N LEU A 218 2.64 30.61 28.06
CA LEU A 218 2.50 29.95 29.37
C LEU A 218 3.39 28.71 29.47
N THR A 219 3.71 28.30 30.69
CA THR A 219 4.17 26.95 30.99
C THR A 219 3.05 26.17 31.69
N LEU A 220 2.69 25.00 31.17
CA LEU A 220 1.74 24.07 31.76
C LEU A 220 2.54 22.89 32.35
N ASP A 221 2.62 22.84 33.68
CA ASP A 221 3.42 21.86 34.42
C ASP A 221 2.53 20.84 35.14
N LEU A 222 2.63 19.58 34.73
CA LEU A 222 1.85 18.46 35.25
C LEU A 222 2.62 17.64 36.31
N SER A 223 3.82 18.08 36.72
CA SER A 223 4.73 17.32 37.61
C SER A 223 4.15 16.90 38.96
N LEU A 224 3.16 17.63 39.49
CA LEU A 224 2.55 17.30 40.78
C LEU A 224 1.47 16.21 40.67
N ASN A 225 1.14 15.76 39.47
CA ASN A 225 0.12 14.75 39.24
C ASN A 225 0.75 13.38 38.94
N THR A 226 0.23 12.34 39.58
CA THR A 226 0.67 10.95 39.39
C THR A 226 -0.28 10.14 38.51
N THR A 227 -1.40 10.75 38.08
CA THR A 227 -2.45 10.11 37.29
C THR A 227 -2.53 10.70 35.87
N PRO A 228 -3.01 9.93 34.87
CA PRO A 228 -3.12 10.41 33.48
C PRO A 228 -4.11 11.57 33.31
N VAL A 229 -3.59 12.79 33.09
CA VAL A 229 -4.38 13.99 32.79
C VAL A 229 -3.81 14.68 31.56
N SER A 230 -4.68 15.10 30.64
CA SER A 230 -4.30 15.94 29.50
C SER A 230 -4.25 17.41 29.92
N ALA A 231 -3.20 18.13 29.52
CA ALA A 231 -3.05 19.55 29.87
C ALA A 231 -4.19 20.39 29.29
N ILE A 232 -4.53 20.15 28.02
CA ILE A 232 -5.63 20.78 27.31
C ILE A 232 -6.52 19.68 26.75
N LYS A 233 -7.82 19.75 27.07
CA LYS A 233 -8.86 18.91 26.47
C LYS A 233 -9.85 19.78 25.73
N SER A 234 -10.14 19.40 24.50
CA SER A 234 -11.24 19.96 23.72
C SER A 234 -12.16 18.81 23.32
N TYR A 235 -13.41 18.86 23.79
CA TYR A 235 -14.46 17.86 23.57
C TYR A 235 -15.81 18.56 23.39
N SER A 236 -16.28 18.66 22.14
CA SER A 236 -17.56 19.32 21.84
C SER A 236 -18.06 18.94 20.44
N THR A 237 -19.33 19.22 20.16
CA THR A 237 -19.94 19.09 18.83
C THR A 237 -19.52 20.20 17.85
N SER A 238 -18.69 21.16 18.23
CA SER A 238 -18.04 22.12 17.33
C SER A 238 -17.03 22.94 18.12
N VAL A 239 -15.75 22.89 17.73
CA VAL A 239 -14.71 23.76 18.31
C VAL A 239 -13.97 24.42 17.16
N ASN A 240 -14.29 25.68 16.90
CA ASN A 240 -13.65 26.44 15.84
C ASN A 240 -12.63 27.42 16.42
N SER A 241 -11.47 27.56 15.78
CA SER A 241 -10.43 28.53 16.14
C SER A 241 -9.83 28.31 17.54
N LEU A 242 -9.32 27.11 17.83
CA LEU A 242 -8.50 26.85 19.02
C LEU A 242 -7.03 27.11 18.68
N VAL A 243 -6.43 28.13 19.29
CA VAL A 243 -5.04 28.52 19.09
C VAL A 243 -4.24 28.24 20.36
N ILE A 244 -3.15 27.49 20.22
CA ILE A 244 -2.19 27.17 21.28
C ILE A 244 -0.82 27.63 20.77
N ASP A 245 -0.28 28.69 21.36
CA ASP A 245 0.89 29.38 20.80
C ASP A 245 1.95 29.71 21.86
N HIS A 246 3.22 29.38 21.60
CA HIS A 246 4.32 29.63 22.55
C HIS A 246 4.08 29.03 23.97
N VAL A 247 3.44 27.86 24.04
CA VAL A 247 3.18 27.15 25.31
C VAL A 247 4.25 26.08 25.58
N ASN A 248 4.79 26.06 26.80
CA ASN A 248 5.70 25.00 27.26
C ASN A 248 4.94 23.97 28.10
N PHE A 249 4.86 22.74 27.65
CA PHE A 249 4.26 21.61 28.35
C PHE A 249 5.33 20.76 29.04
N LYS A 250 5.12 20.39 30.30
CA LYS A 250 6.07 19.59 31.09
C LYS A 250 5.40 18.42 31.81
N ASN A 251 6.07 17.27 31.83
CA ASN A 251 5.76 16.10 32.67
C ASN A 251 4.36 15.51 32.44
N GLY A 252 3.96 15.33 31.18
CA GLY A 252 2.64 14.83 30.81
C GLY A 252 2.55 13.30 30.90
N ILE A 253 1.56 12.79 31.63
CA ILE A 253 1.28 11.33 31.72
C ILE A 253 0.23 10.90 30.67
N ASN A 254 -0.51 11.83 30.07
CA ASN A 254 -1.44 11.64 28.94
C ASN A 254 -1.06 12.59 27.78
N PRO A 255 -1.70 12.58 26.59
CA PRO A 255 -1.48 13.59 25.57
C PRO A 255 -1.61 14.99 26.18
N PHE A 256 -0.62 15.84 25.98
CA PHE A 256 -0.66 17.22 26.45
C PHE A 256 -1.86 17.96 25.85
N VAL A 257 -2.11 17.81 24.55
CA VAL A 257 -3.27 18.33 23.86
C VAL A 257 -4.11 17.16 23.35
N TYR A 258 -5.31 17.02 23.89
CA TYR A 258 -6.29 16.05 23.43
C TYR A 258 -7.50 16.79 22.86
N HIS A 259 -7.69 16.68 21.55
CA HIS A 259 -8.86 17.19 20.86
C HIS A 259 -9.67 16.02 20.32
N TRP A 260 -10.94 15.93 20.70
CA TRP A 260 -11.87 14.96 20.15
C TRP A 260 -13.18 15.63 19.79
N THR A 261 -13.73 15.32 18.62
CA THR A 261 -15.07 15.80 18.26
C THR A 261 -15.83 14.82 17.39
N SER A 262 -17.14 14.76 17.62
CA SER A 262 -18.10 14.04 16.79
C SER A 262 -18.66 14.89 15.65
N ALA A 263 -18.26 16.15 15.51
CA ALA A 263 -18.76 17.06 14.48
C ALA A 263 -17.63 17.86 13.81
N PRO A 264 -17.91 18.57 12.70
CA PRO A 264 -16.92 19.37 12.00
C PRO A 264 -16.24 20.38 12.92
N PHE A 265 -14.94 20.57 12.72
CA PHE A 265 -14.17 21.60 13.41
C PHE A 265 -13.15 22.22 12.46
N SER A 266 -12.75 23.46 12.75
CA SER A 266 -11.79 24.19 11.93
C SER A 266 -10.88 25.09 12.75
N GLY A 267 -9.68 25.37 12.23
CA GLY A 267 -8.76 26.34 12.81
C GLY A 267 -8.12 25.90 14.13
N LEU A 268 -7.74 24.62 14.24
CA LEU A 268 -6.88 24.16 15.33
C LEU A 268 -5.43 24.50 14.99
N GLN A 269 -4.81 25.39 15.75
CA GLN A 269 -3.42 25.82 15.54
C GLN A 269 -2.60 25.53 16.79
N ILE A 270 -1.48 24.83 16.62
CA ILE A 270 -0.52 24.54 17.66
C ILE A 270 0.85 24.96 17.14
N THR A 271 1.34 26.10 17.62
CA THR A 271 2.52 26.77 17.05
C THR A 271 3.54 27.16 18.10
N PHE A 272 4.83 27.04 17.76
CA PHE A 272 5.95 27.48 18.61
C PHE A 272 5.94 26.90 20.05
N CYS A 273 5.27 25.77 20.27
CA CYS A 273 5.16 25.13 21.57
C CYS A 273 6.35 24.20 21.85
N LYS A 274 6.59 23.92 23.13
CA LYS A 274 7.60 22.95 23.59
C LYS A 274 6.93 21.85 24.40
N PHE A 275 7.14 20.59 24.07
CA PHE A 275 6.59 19.44 24.77
C PHE A 275 7.75 18.65 25.38
N LEU A 276 7.79 18.56 26.71
CA LEU A 276 8.92 18.00 27.46
C LEU A 276 8.45 16.82 28.34
N SER A 277 9.01 15.64 28.10
CA SER A 277 8.82 14.42 28.91
C SER A 277 7.36 13.92 28.99
N GLY A 278 6.63 13.95 27.88
CA GLY A 278 5.23 13.46 27.78
C GLY A 278 5.10 11.99 27.37
N THR A 279 4.02 11.29 27.71
CA THR A 279 3.72 9.95 27.15
C THR A 279 3.17 9.99 25.73
N ASN A 280 2.47 11.06 25.37
CA ASN A 280 1.99 11.48 24.05
C ASN A 280 1.99 13.02 24.07
N ALA A 281 2.04 13.69 22.91
CA ALA A 281 2.00 15.16 22.90
C ALA A 281 0.67 15.73 22.39
N ILE A 282 0.29 15.44 21.16
CA ILE A 282 -0.89 15.97 20.49
C ILE A 282 -1.69 14.78 19.97
N SER A 283 -2.95 14.68 20.36
CA SER A 283 -3.89 13.72 19.80
C SER A 283 -5.14 14.46 19.33
N VAL A 284 -5.40 14.43 18.04
CA VAL A 284 -6.57 15.02 17.39
C VAL A 284 -7.38 13.91 16.76
N ARG A 285 -8.59 13.71 17.26
CA ARG A 285 -9.45 12.58 16.91
C ARG A 285 -10.85 13.02 16.51
N GLY A 286 -11.53 12.19 15.74
CA GLY A 286 -12.99 12.26 15.69
C GLY A 286 -13.68 11.31 14.72
N THR A 287 -15.02 11.31 14.74
CA THR A 287 -15.87 10.37 13.98
C THR A 287 -16.56 10.91 12.72
N SER A 288 -16.76 12.21 12.58
CA SER A 288 -17.48 12.83 11.45
C SER A 288 -16.60 13.42 10.34
N LYS A 289 -17.21 13.63 9.16
CA LYS A 289 -16.61 14.31 8.00
C LYS A 289 -16.50 15.83 8.22
N GLY A 290 -15.54 16.49 7.57
CA GLY A 290 -15.50 17.95 7.44
C GLY A 290 -14.55 18.69 8.38
N ARG A 291 -13.36 18.14 8.63
CA ARG A 291 -12.32 18.75 9.46
C ARG A 291 -11.32 19.45 8.58
N SER A 292 -11.13 20.74 8.81
CA SER A 292 -10.24 21.55 7.99
C SER A 292 -9.32 22.37 8.88
N ASP A 293 -8.17 22.75 8.34
CA ASP A 293 -7.27 23.74 8.95
C ASP A 293 -6.69 23.32 10.31
N VAL A 294 -6.22 22.07 10.43
CA VAL A 294 -5.33 21.67 11.54
C VAL A 294 -3.89 22.03 11.19
N LEU A 295 -3.28 22.91 11.97
CA LEU A 295 -1.89 23.35 11.80
C LEU A 295 -1.07 22.99 13.05
N VAL A 296 -0.01 22.22 12.86
CA VAL A 296 1.01 21.93 13.89
C VAL A 296 2.36 22.35 13.33
N ASP A 297 2.85 23.53 13.73
CA ASP A 297 3.98 24.18 13.07
C ASP A 297 5.03 24.76 14.04
N HIS A 298 6.31 24.61 13.71
CA HIS A 298 7.45 25.13 14.49
C HIS A 298 7.49 24.68 15.98
N ASN A 299 6.97 23.49 16.30
CA ASN A 299 7.00 22.97 17.68
C ASN A 299 8.27 22.17 17.96
N LYS A 300 8.66 22.10 19.23
CA LYS A 300 9.73 21.22 19.72
C LYS A 300 9.17 20.12 20.63
N PHE A 301 9.50 18.88 20.35
CA PHE A 301 9.17 17.71 21.17
C PHE A 301 10.47 17.06 21.65
N ASP A 302 10.61 16.88 22.96
CA ASP A 302 11.82 16.36 23.61
C ASP A 302 11.42 15.34 24.68
N ASP A 303 12.01 14.14 24.64
CA ASP A 303 11.69 13.05 25.57
C ASP A 303 10.19 12.68 25.59
N CYS A 304 9.50 12.85 24.47
CA CYS A 304 8.12 12.41 24.32
C CYS A 304 8.09 10.91 23.96
N GLY A 305 7.23 10.16 24.63
CA GLY A 305 6.89 8.79 24.26
C GLY A 305 5.66 8.76 23.34
N GLY A 306 5.20 7.54 23.04
CA GLY A 306 3.93 7.27 22.35
C GLY A 306 3.77 7.98 21.01
N ASN A 307 2.54 8.10 20.51
CA ASN A 307 2.30 8.83 19.27
C ASN A 307 2.35 10.33 19.59
N ILE A 308 3.37 11.02 19.07
CA ILE A 308 3.67 12.39 19.46
C ILE A 308 2.66 13.34 18.81
N ILE A 309 2.42 13.21 17.51
CA ILE A 309 1.37 13.93 16.78
C ILE A 309 0.46 12.89 16.12
N GLY A 310 -0.59 12.47 16.82
CA GLY A 310 -1.63 11.59 16.29
C GLY A 310 -2.78 12.38 15.70
N LEU A 311 -2.96 12.33 14.39
CA LEU A 311 -4.12 12.86 13.67
C LEU A 311 -4.93 11.68 13.14
N GLU A 312 -5.95 11.27 13.89
CA GLU A 312 -6.58 9.96 13.72
C GLU A 312 -8.10 10.07 13.50
N ASP A 313 -8.64 9.27 12.60
CA ASP A 313 -10.06 8.93 12.58
C ASP A 313 -10.42 7.93 13.70
N ASN A 314 -11.72 7.68 13.91
CA ASN A 314 -12.15 6.63 14.83
C ASN A 314 -11.91 5.25 14.18
N LEU A 315 -11.15 4.40 14.86
CA LEU A 315 -10.72 3.07 14.44
C LEU A 315 -11.86 2.06 14.14
N ASN A 316 -13.15 2.43 14.27
CA ASN A 316 -14.31 1.55 14.11
C ASN A 316 -15.20 1.79 12.86
N ILE A 317 -14.82 2.62 11.90
CA ILE A 317 -15.64 2.88 10.69
C ILE A 317 -15.37 1.78 9.62
N ASN A 318 -16.30 1.40 8.75
CA ASN A 318 -16.14 0.23 7.84
C ASN A 318 -14.97 0.36 6.84
N ASP A 319 -14.50 -0.75 6.25
CA ASP A 319 -13.32 -0.91 5.35
C ASP A 319 -13.19 0.01 4.11
N LEU A 320 -14.09 0.99 3.91
CA LEU A 320 -14.11 1.92 2.77
C LEU A 320 -13.53 3.32 3.11
N ARG A 321 -12.71 3.45 4.15
CA ARG A 321 -12.32 4.72 4.81
C ARG A 321 -11.36 5.65 4.03
N PHE A 322 -11.80 6.24 2.94
CA PHE A 322 -11.22 7.51 2.44
C PHE A 322 -12.15 8.70 2.74
N ASP A 323 -13.07 8.51 3.68
CA ASP A 323 -14.29 9.31 3.83
C ASP A 323 -14.20 10.39 4.91
N VAL A 324 -13.17 10.38 5.74
CA VAL A 324 -12.98 11.39 6.80
C VAL A 324 -12.15 12.52 6.24
N TYR A 325 -12.79 13.63 5.87
CA TYR A 325 -12.05 14.81 5.43
C TYR A 325 -11.29 15.42 6.60
N PHE A 326 -9.98 15.23 6.61
CA PHE A 326 -9.02 15.94 7.46
C PHE A 326 -8.07 16.68 6.54
N ASP A 327 -8.09 18.01 6.63
CA ASP A 327 -7.04 18.85 6.08
C ASP A 327 -6.08 19.23 7.21
N CYS A 328 -4.84 18.77 7.10
CA CYS A 328 -3.84 19.03 8.12
C CYS A 328 -2.47 19.37 7.55
N GLN A 329 -1.74 20.19 8.29
CA GLN A 329 -0.37 20.59 8.00
C GLN A 329 0.46 20.37 9.26
N VAL A 330 1.44 19.47 9.17
CA VAL A 330 2.43 19.24 10.22
C VAL A 330 3.79 19.64 9.66
N THR A 331 4.25 20.84 10.00
CA THR A 331 5.39 21.48 9.35
C THR A 331 6.46 21.99 10.30
N ASN A 332 7.72 21.94 9.88
CA ASN A 332 8.85 22.56 10.59
C ASN A 332 9.00 22.17 12.07
N ASN A 333 8.53 20.99 12.46
CA ASN A 333 8.64 20.53 13.84
C ASN A 333 9.98 19.84 14.09
N THR A 334 10.51 19.99 15.30
CA THR A 334 11.72 19.30 15.76
C THR A 334 11.33 18.27 16.82
N ILE A 335 11.56 17.00 16.53
CA ILE A 335 11.26 15.87 17.41
C ILE A 335 12.58 15.16 17.73
N VAL A 336 12.96 15.15 19.00
CA VAL A 336 14.23 14.57 19.47
C VAL A 336 14.02 13.71 20.71
N ASN A 337 14.91 12.74 20.92
CA ASN A 337 14.91 11.86 22.09
C ASN A 337 13.57 11.13 22.28
N CYS A 338 12.92 10.71 21.20
CA CYS A 338 11.68 9.93 21.31
C CYS A 338 11.94 8.67 22.12
N ARG A 339 11.17 8.46 23.20
CA ARG A 339 11.31 7.25 24.01
C ARG A 339 10.86 6.05 23.21
N ALA A 340 11.80 5.27 22.68
CA ALA A 340 11.51 4.06 21.93
C ALA A 340 10.72 3.07 22.82
N GLY A 341 9.60 2.57 22.30
CA GLY A 341 8.89 1.46 22.93
C GLY A 341 9.70 0.17 22.81
N ALA A 342 9.50 -0.76 23.75
CA ALA A 342 10.06 -2.10 23.60
C ALA A 342 9.42 -2.78 22.38
N GLY A 343 10.19 -2.93 21.31
CA GLY A 343 9.81 -3.68 20.11
C GLY A 343 9.27 -2.84 18.95
N ALA A 344 8.84 -3.61 17.95
CA ALA A 344 8.35 -3.23 16.63
C ALA A 344 7.23 -2.18 16.54
N ALA A 345 6.32 -2.22 17.51
CA ALA A 345 5.09 -1.44 17.57
C ALA A 345 5.25 -0.17 18.42
N GLY A 346 6.49 0.31 18.53
CA GLY A 346 6.77 1.51 19.29
C GLY A 346 6.19 2.78 18.68
N PRO A 347 6.33 3.89 19.40
CA PRO A 347 5.89 5.24 19.05
C PRO A 347 6.03 5.64 17.58
N ILE A 348 4.98 6.27 17.04
CA ILE A 348 4.99 7.00 15.78
C ILE A 348 4.99 8.51 16.08
N PRO A 349 6.13 9.20 15.91
CA PRO A 349 6.24 10.65 16.07
C PRO A 349 5.16 11.45 15.34
N ILE A 350 4.85 11.10 14.09
CA ILE A 350 3.79 11.76 13.32
C ILE A 350 2.93 10.69 12.68
N GLU A 351 1.67 10.59 13.08
CA GLU A 351 0.74 9.61 12.56
C GLU A 351 -0.46 10.28 11.91
N TYR A 352 -0.66 9.99 10.63
CA TYR A 352 -1.87 10.32 9.88
C TYR A 352 -2.67 9.05 9.69
N HIS A 353 -3.86 9.00 10.30
CA HIS A 353 -4.79 7.89 10.15
C HIS A 353 -6.15 8.43 9.67
N GLY A 354 -6.56 8.08 8.45
CA GLY A 354 -7.83 8.58 7.89
C GLY A 354 -7.76 10.02 7.33
N VAL A 355 -6.59 10.50 6.90
CA VAL A 355 -6.40 11.87 6.38
C VAL A 355 -6.62 11.92 4.87
N THR A 356 -7.32 12.93 4.34
CA THR A 356 -7.63 13.03 2.89
C THR A 356 -6.84 14.07 2.13
N ARG A 357 -6.33 15.11 2.81
CA ARG A 357 -5.40 16.09 2.25
C ARG A 357 -4.45 16.52 3.36
N GLY A 358 -3.20 16.10 3.27
CA GLY A 358 -2.26 16.33 4.35
C GLY A 358 -0.91 16.79 3.83
N VAL A 359 -0.24 17.67 4.57
CA VAL A 359 1.13 18.07 4.29
C VAL A 359 1.99 17.78 5.51
N VAL A 360 2.99 16.92 5.35
CA VAL A 360 4.02 16.67 6.37
C VAL A 360 5.35 17.16 5.80
N SER A 361 5.82 18.34 6.22
CA SER A 361 6.99 18.94 5.56
C SER A 361 7.98 19.67 6.47
N GLY A 362 9.27 19.53 6.18
CA GLY A 362 10.33 20.25 6.90
C GLY A 362 10.54 19.78 8.33
N ASN A 363 9.99 18.64 8.73
CA ASN A 363 10.14 18.12 10.09
C ASN A 363 11.51 17.44 10.26
N THR A 364 12.10 17.58 11.44
CA THR A 364 13.31 16.85 11.84
C THR A 364 12.96 15.87 12.94
N ILE A 365 13.17 14.57 12.70
CA ILE A 365 12.85 13.49 13.62
C ILE A 365 14.15 12.71 13.88
N ASN A 366 14.68 12.78 15.10
CA ASN A 366 15.90 12.06 15.47
C ASN A 366 15.62 11.14 16.64
N THR A 367 15.92 9.85 16.47
CA THR A 367 15.68 8.75 17.42
C THR A 367 14.19 8.43 17.61
N GLY A 368 13.89 7.16 17.91
CA GLY A 368 12.51 6.65 18.05
C GLY A 368 12.39 5.23 17.51
N THR A 369 11.20 4.65 17.61
CA THR A 369 10.93 3.35 16.98
C THR A 369 10.56 3.52 15.51
N ARG A 370 9.59 4.38 15.22
CA ARG A 370 9.09 4.68 13.87
C ARG A 370 9.25 6.18 13.60
N GLY A 371 9.19 6.60 12.33
CA GLY A 371 9.23 7.99 11.92
C GLY A 371 7.83 8.57 11.66
N ILE A 372 7.38 8.55 10.40
CA ILE A 372 6.08 9.11 9.99
C ILE A 372 5.16 7.96 9.54
N GLY A 373 4.03 7.79 10.20
CA GLY A 373 2.99 6.82 9.87
C GLY A 373 1.89 7.45 9.01
N ILE A 374 1.53 6.80 7.90
CA ILE A 374 0.45 7.22 7.00
C ILE A 374 -0.42 6.01 6.69
N SER A 375 -1.53 5.92 7.40
CA SER A 375 -2.44 4.79 7.33
C SER A 375 -3.81 5.27 6.88
N THR A 376 -4.45 4.49 6.00
CA THR A 376 -5.85 4.72 5.60
C THR A 376 -6.09 6.13 5.06
N SER A 377 -5.11 6.68 4.34
CA SER A 377 -5.05 8.10 4.00
C SER A 377 -4.89 8.32 2.50
N GLN A 378 -5.39 9.46 1.99
CA GLN A 378 -5.23 9.86 0.61
C GLN A 378 -4.76 11.31 0.47
N GLY A 379 -4.21 11.67 -0.70
CA GLY A 379 -3.85 13.06 -1.01
C GLY A 379 -2.79 13.65 -0.07
N ILE A 380 -1.85 12.83 0.42
CA ILE A 380 -0.83 13.25 1.39
C ILE A 380 0.47 13.60 0.68
N VAL A 381 1.07 14.74 1.02
CA VAL A 381 2.40 15.15 0.55
C VAL A 381 3.37 15.16 1.72
N VAL A 382 4.37 14.30 1.64
CA VAL A 382 5.42 14.13 2.63
C VAL A 382 6.72 14.63 2.02
N SER A 383 7.19 15.81 2.43
CA SER A 383 8.32 16.42 1.72
C SER A 383 9.35 17.12 2.58
N LYS A 384 10.63 17.06 2.19
CA LYS A 384 11.73 17.76 2.88
C LYS A 384 11.87 17.41 4.37
N ASN A 385 11.43 16.23 4.80
CA ASN A 385 11.63 15.77 6.18
C ASN A 385 13.02 15.16 6.33
N VAL A 386 13.62 15.33 7.52
CA VAL A 386 14.89 14.71 7.90
C VAL A 386 14.61 13.71 9.02
N ILE A 387 14.77 12.42 8.75
CA ILE A 387 14.47 11.34 9.68
C ILE A 387 15.74 10.54 9.93
N THR A 388 16.18 10.47 11.19
CA THR A 388 17.43 9.80 11.54
C THR A 388 17.29 8.85 12.72
N ASN A 389 18.04 7.75 12.69
CA ASN A 389 18.24 6.83 13.81
C ASN A 389 16.95 6.22 14.39
N GLN A 390 15.96 5.91 13.54
CA GLN A 390 14.78 5.14 13.93
C GLN A 390 15.15 3.66 14.07
N SER A 391 14.57 2.95 15.04
CA SER A 391 14.87 1.51 15.23
C SER A 391 14.05 0.57 14.35
N ALA A 392 13.04 1.06 13.63
CA ALA A 392 12.25 0.30 12.66
C ALA A 392 12.18 1.00 11.28
N TYR A 393 11.38 2.05 11.12
CA TYR A 393 11.06 2.62 9.80
C TYR A 393 11.09 4.15 9.82
N ALA A 394 11.56 4.77 8.73
CA ALA A 394 11.40 6.21 8.53
C ALA A 394 9.96 6.56 8.17
N PHE A 395 9.32 5.77 7.30
CA PHE A 395 7.93 5.88 6.91
C PHE A 395 7.23 4.53 7.07
N GLU A 396 6.13 4.52 7.80
CA GLU A 396 5.18 3.42 7.85
C GLU A 396 3.94 3.81 7.05
N THR A 397 3.47 2.91 6.20
CA THR A 397 2.35 3.19 5.30
C THR A 397 1.40 2.03 5.25
N SER A 398 0.10 2.30 5.17
CA SER A 398 -0.90 1.27 4.90
C SER A 398 -2.13 1.88 4.24
N LYS A 399 -2.75 1.19 3.27
CA LYS A 399 -4.01 1.61 2.63
C LYS A 399 -3.97 3.06 2.10
N ILE A 400 -2.95 3.40 1.31
CA ILE A 400 -2.71 4.77 0.84
C ILE A 400 -3.17 5.02 -0.61
N ARG A 401 -3.61 6.25 -0.90
CA ARG A 401 -3.94 6.70 -2.26
C ARG A 401 -3.44 8.10 -2.58
N GLY A 402 -2.73 8.31 -3.69
CA GLY A 402 -2.33 9.68 -4.07
C GLY A 402 -1.34 10.28 -3.06
N VAL A 403 -0.41 9.47 -2.56
CA VAL A 403 0.58 9.88 -1.55
C VAL A 403 1.93 10.11 -2.21
N SER A 404 2.57 11.23 -1.89
CA SER A 404 3.85 11.63 -2.48
C SER A 404 4.95 11.80 -1.41
N PHE A 405 6.07 11.10 -1.57
CA PHE A 405 7.28 11.22 -0.76
C PHE A 405 8.34 11.99 -1.56
N LEU A 406 8.54 13.26 -1.26
CA LEU A 406 9.32 14.19 -2.09
C LEU A 406 10.52 14.79 -1.34
N ASN A 407 11.74 14.57 -1.82
CA ASN A 407 12.95 15.22 -1.30
C ASN A 407 13.19 15.02 0.21
N ASN A 408 12.83 13.86 0.77
CA ASN A 408 13.11 13.53 2.16
C ASN A 408 14.54 13.00 2.33
N ILE A 409 15.11 13.18 3.52
CA ILE A 409 16.40 12.63 3.92
C ILE A 409 16.17 11.61 5.02
N SER A 410 16.61 10.36 4.80
CA SER A 410 16.53 9.27 5.75
C SER A 410 17.91 8.71 6.03
N THR A 411 18.40 8.85 7.26
CA THR A 411 19.74 8.40 7.65
C THR A 411 19.70 7.38 8.79
N ASN A 412 20.36 6.23 8.63
CA ASN A 412 20.44 5.17 9.65
C ASN A 412 19.07 4.69 10.15
N ASN A 413 18.12 4.47 9.23
CA ASN A 413 16.82 3.89 9.54
C ASN A 413 16.72 2.51 8.85
N PRO A 414 16.29 1.43 9.54
CA PRO A 414 16.27 0.08 8.97
C PRO A 414 15.39 -0.08 7.71
N LYS A 415 14.33 0.73 7.57
CA LYS A 415 13.61 0.88 6.31
C LYS A 415 13.33 2.34 6.03
N PHE A 416 13.32 2.71 4.75
CA PHE A 416 12.86 4.02 4.32
C PHE A 416 11.33 4.05 4.32
N ILE A 417 10.67 3.23 3.49
CA ILE A 417 9.22 3.08 3.42
C ILE A 417 8.86 1.61 3.65
N ALA A 418 8.05 1.34 4.66
CA ALA A 418 7.44 0.05 4.88
C ALA A 418 5.92 0.16 4.63
N LEU A 419 5.40 -0.63 3.69
CA LEU A 419 3.96 -0.88 3.63
C LEU A 419 3.66 -2.01 4.60
N THR A 420 2.98 -1.71 5.69
CA THR A 420 2.48 -2.74 6.59
C THR A 420 1.17 -3.25 6.02
N GLY A 421 1.14 -4.55 5.72
CA GLY A 421 -0.06 -5.25 5.29
C GLY A 421 -1.13 -5.08 6.36
N ALA A 422 -2.37 -4.92 5.93
CA ALA A 422 -3.42 -4.55 6.85
C ALA A 422 -3.59 -5.57 7.99
N ASP A 423 -3.71 -5.03 9.20
CA ASP A 423 -4.23 -5.74 10.36
C ASP A 423 -5.55 -6.41 9.95
N GLY A 424 -5.55 -7.74 9.80
CA GLY A 424 -6.74 -8.51 9.43
C GLY A 424 -6.68 -9.29 8.12
N GLY A 425 -5.56 -9.27 7.37
CA GLY A 425 -5.34 -10.20 6.24
C GLY A 425 -6.17 -9.93 4.98
N VAL A 426 -6.87 -8.79 4.91
CA VAL A 426 -7.54 -8.34 3.69
C VAL A 426 -6.53 -7.59 2.82
N ALA A 427 -6.46 -7.91 1.53
CA ALA A 427 -5.59 -7.21 0.59
C ALA A 427 -6.14 -5.80 0.30
N PHE A 428 -5.30 -4.77 0.44
CA PHE A 428 -5.68 -3.39 0.12
C PHE A 428 -4.87 -2.88 -1.08
N VAL A 429 -5.50 -1.98 -1.84
CA VAL A 429 -4.89 -1.34 -3.00
C VAL A 429 -4.21 -0.05 -2.59
N ASN A 430 -2.87 -0.07 -2.60
CA ASN A 430 -2.04 1.11 -2.49
C ASN A 430 -1.82 1.68 -3.89
N ARG A 431 -2.38 2.87 -4.19
CA ARG A 431 -2.37 3.41 -5.54
C ARG A 431 -1.92 4.85 -5.66
N ASP A 432 -1.46 5.23 -6.83
CA ASP A 432 -1.08 6.60 -7.16
C ASP A 432 0.01 7.13 -6.21
N VAL A 433 1.06 6.32 -5.97
CA VAL A 433 2.15 6.67 -5.03
C VAL A 433 3.35 7.19 -5.80
N LEU A 434 3.86 8.35 -5.38
CA LEU A 434 5.05 8.98 -5.95
C LEU A 434 6.18 9.03 -4.91
N ILE A 435 7.35 8.48 -5.23
CA ILE A 435 8.55 8.51 -4.38
C ILE A 435 9.64 9.18 -5.20
N GLN A 436 9.93 10.45 -4.95
CA GLN A 436 10.81 11.24 -5.79
C GLN A 436 11.85 12.08 -5.05
N GLY A 437 13.10 12.08 -5.54
CA GLY A 437 14.13 13.01 -5.06
C GLY A 437 14.65 12.72 -3.65
N ASN A 438 14.32 11.58 -3.06
CA ASN A 438 14.68 11.27 -1.68
C ASN A 438 16.14 10.80 -1.58
N GLN A 439 16.79 11.10 -0.46
CA GLN A 439 18.11 10.61 -0.11
C GLN A 439 18.02 9.63 1.07
N VAL A 440 18.47 8.40 0.85
CA VAL A 440 18.48 7.34 1.86
C VAL A 440 19.92 6.90 2.08
N THR A 441 20.42 7.00 3.32
CA THR A 441 21.83 6.70 3.65
C THR A 441 21.93 5.91 4.95
N GLY A 442 22.91 5.02 5.08
CA GLY A 442 23.29 4.46 6.39
C GLY A 442 23.41 2.95 6.44
N THR A 443 24.27 2.49 7.36
CA THR A 443 24.61 1.09 7.64
C THR A 443 23.68 0.52 8.70
N GLY A 444 23.23 -0.74 8.57
CA GLY A 444 22.46 -1.42 9.62
C GLY A 444 20.96 -1.58 9.39
N LEU A 445 20.55 -2.08 8.22
CA LEU A 445 19.16 -2.47 7.99
C LEU A 445 18.96 -3.90 8.52
N SER A 446 18.76 -4.01 9.83
CA SER A 446 18.40 -5.30 10.44
C SER A 446 16.98 -5.66 10.05
N SER A 447 16.73 -6.94 9.73
CA SER A 447 15.38 -7.44 9.58
C SER A 447 14.59 -7.19 10.86
N TRP A 448 13.44 -6.54 10.71
CA TRP A 448 12.52 -6.23 11.81
C TRP A 448 11.92 -7.49 12.44
N ASN A 449 11.70 -8.50 11.60
CA ASN A 449 11.29 -9.84 11.96
C ASN A 449 12.17 -10.80 11.16
N ALA A 450 12.57 -11.94 11.72
CA ALA A 450 13.36 -12.94 11.00
C ALA A 450 12.69 -13.39 9.68
N ALA A 451 11.36 -13.22 9.57
CA ALA A 451 10.58 -13.53 8.37
C ALA A 451 10.53 -12.40 7.33
N ASP A 452 10.77 -11.13 7.71
CA ASP A 452 10.67 -10.00 6.81
C ASP A 452 12.05 -9.55 6.34
N PRO A 453 12.33 -9.67 5.04
CA PRO A 453 13.64 -9.30 4.56
C PRO A 453 13.83 -7.79 4.56
N PRO A 454 15.03 -7.32 4.96
CA PRO A 454 15.35 -5.92 5.04
C PRO A 454 15.41 -5.33 3.64
N SER A 455 14.58 -4.31 3.42
CA SER A 455 14.54 -3.51 2.20
C SER A 455 14.21 -2.06 2.53
N ALA A 456 14.69 -1.12 1.71
CA ALA A 456 14.49 0.30 1.99
C ALA A 456 13.07 0.68 1.63
N ILE A 457 12.58 0.23 0.47
CA ILE A 457 11.17 0.32 0.10
C ILE A 457 10.62 -1.10 0.09
N GLN A 458 9.64 -1.36 0.95
CA GLN A 458 9.06 -2.69 1.11
C GLN A 458 7.55 -2.66 0.97
N SER A 459 6.99 -3.61 0.20
CA SER A 459 5.61 -4.06 0.37
C SER A 459 5.52 -5.41 1.09
N THR A 460 4.41 -5.63 1.80
CA THR A 460 4.12 -6.93 2.41
C THR A 460 3.40 -7.86 1.42
N TYR A 461 3.33 -9.14 1.78
CA TYR A 461 2.88 -10.24 0.90
C TYR A 461 1.41 -10.18 0.41
N ASN A 462 0.64 -9.13 0.72
CA ASN A 462 -0.78 -9.03 0.35
C ASN A 462 -1.18 -7.65 -0.20
N ASP A 463 -0.21 -6.79 -0.53
CA ASP A 463 -0.51 -5.45 -1.04
C ASP A 463 -0.73 -5.46 -2.56
N VAL A 464 -1.77 -4.77 -3.03
CA VAL A 464 -1.93 -4.47 -4.46
C VAL A 464 -1.30 -3.10 -4.71
N ILE A 465 -0.30 -3.06 -5.59
CA ILE A 465 0.48 -1.85 -5.91
C ILE A 465 0.05 -1.37 -7.30
N GLU A 466 -0.57 -0.20 -7.38
CA GLU A 466 -1.06 0.33 -8.66
C GLU A 466 -0.58 1.76 -8.92
N ASN A 467 0.00 2.01 -10.11
CA ASN A 467 0.41 3.36 -10.52
C ASN A 467 1.44 3.98 -9.55
N TRP A 468 2.52 3.25 -9.29
CA TRP A 468 3.62 3.72 -8.45
C TRP A 468 4.75 4.28 -9.31
N THR A 469 5.30 5.42 -8.91
CA THR A 469 6.49 6.02 -9.55
C THR A 469 7.58 6.25 -8.51
N ILE A 470 8.72 5.60 -8.67
CA ILE A 470 9.91 5.73 -7.84
C ILE A 470 11.00 6.36 -8.71
N SER A 471 11.26 7.66 -8.55
CA SER A 471 12.17 8.36 -9.46
C SER A 471 13.19 9.30 -8.82
N ASN A 472 14.36 9.44 -9.42
CA ASN A 472 15.38 10.41 -9.00
C ASN A 472 15.80 10.28 -7.51
N ASN A 473 15.67 9.11 -6.90
CA ASN A 473 16.09 8.88 -5.52
C ASN A 473 17.57 8.46 -5.47
N LYS A 474 18.23 8.72 -4.35
CA LYS A 474 19.63 8.36 -4.10
C LYS A 474 19.73 7.48 -2.85
N PHE A 475 20.12 6.22 -3.06
CA PHE A 475 20.35 5.22 -2.03
C PHE A 475 21.86 5.03 -1.85
N VAL A 476 22.41 5.25 -0.66
CA VAL A 476 23.86 5.24 -0.39
C VAL A 476 24.20 4.36 0.81
N ASN A 477 25.12 3.42 0.64
CA ASN A 477 25.71 2.59 1.68
C ASN A 477 24.69 1.85 2.54
N LEU A 478 23.66 1.30 1.91
CA LEU A 478 22.56 0.61 2.56
C LEU A 478 22.85 -0.88 2.68
N GLU A 479 22.96 -1.38 3.90
CA GLU A 479 23.27 -2.79 4.21
C GLU A 479 22.03 -3.68 4.25
N PHE A 480 21.60 -4.22 3.11
CA PHE A 480 20.47 -5.17 3.00
C PHE A 480 20.93 -6.62 3.00
N THR A 481 20.10 -7.55 3.47
CA THR A 481 20.28 -9.00 3.24
C THR A 481 19.48 -9.53 2.06
N GLU A 482 18.54 -8.76 1.51
CA GLU A 482 17.84 -9.09 0.26
C GLU A 482 17.94 -7.95 -0.74
N SER A 483 17.05 -6.94 -0.69
CA SER A 483 16.98 -5.91 -1.74
C SER A 483 16.71 -4.47 -1.32
N VAL A 484 17.07 -3.48 -2.17
CA VAL A 484 16.81 -2.05 -1.88
C VAL A 484 15.32 -1.72 -2.02
N ILE A 485 14.71 -2.14 -3.14
CA ILE A 485 13.30 -1.96 -3.45
C ILE A 485 12.67 -3.33 -3.60
N MET A 486 11.70 -3.65 -2.75
CA MET A 486 10.98 -4.91 -2.74
C MET A 486 9.47 -4.65 -2.81
N LEU A 487 8.89 -4.86 -3.98
CA LEU A 487 7.47 -4.70 -4.26
C LEU A 487 6.87 -6.07 -4.60
N ARG A 488 6.38 -6.78 -3.57
CA ARG A 488 5.66 -8.04 -3.69
C ARG A 488 4.16 -7.77 -3.88
N GLY A 489 3.55 -8.45 -4.84
CA GLY A 489 2.13 -8.33 -5.15
C GLY A 489 1.30 -9.29 -4.32
N ALA A 490 0.01 -8.98 -4.17
CA ALA A 490 -0.91 -9.82 -3.41
C ALA A 490 -0.96 -11.27 -3.93
N HIS A 491 -0.89 -12.23 -3.00
CA HIS A 491 -1.05 -13.64 -3.33
C HIS A 491 -2.49 -13.89 -3.81
N VAL A 492 -2.66 -14.52 -4.97
CA VAL A 492 -3.99 -14.98 -5.40
C VAL A 492 -4.32 -16.21 -4.55
N THR A 493 -4.89 -16.01 -3.37
CA THR A 493 -5.42 -17.13 -2.57
C THR A 493 -6.57 -17.76 -3.36
N PRO A 494 -6.53 -19.09 -3.64
CA PRO A 494 -7.59 -19.77 -4.37
C PRO A 494 -8.95 -19.53 -3.70
N GLY A 495 -9.86 -18.82 -4.38
CA GLY A 495 -11.20 -18.49 -3.86
C GLY A 495 -11.51 -17.00 -3.73
N VAL A 496 -10.50 -16.11 -3.71
CA VAL A 496 -10.74 -14.66 -3.76
C VAL A 496 -10.93 -14.23 -5.21
N LYS A 497 -12.19 -14.08 -5.63
CA LYS A 497 -12.56 -13.63 -6.98
C LYS A 497 -11.92 -12.25 -7.24
N SER A 498 -10.92 -12.20 -8.13
CA SER A 498 -10.26 -10.99 -8.64
C SER A 498 -9.34 -10.21 -7.67
N ALA A 499 -8.34 -10.86 -7.07
CA ALA A 499 -7.21 -10.09 -6.54
C ALA A 499 -6.54 -9.34 -7.71
N ALA A 500 -6.63 -8.01 -7.70
CA ALA A 500 -6.01 -7.16 -8.71
C ALA A 500 -4.49 -7.34 -8.63
N LEU A 501 -3.85 -7.70 -9.75
CA LEU A 501 -2.40 -7.77 -9.82
C LEU A 501 -1.81 -6.37 -9.68
N SER A 502 -0.65 -6.27 -9.02
CA SER A 502 0.15 -5.05 -9.02
C SER A 502 0.44 -4.63 -10.47
N ARG A 503 0.28 -3.35 -10.79
CA ARG A 503 0.44 -2.83 -12.16
C ARG A 503 0.94 -1.40 -12.25
N LYS A 504 1.57 -1.04 -13.38
CA LYS A 504 2.05 0.31 -13.69
C LYS A 504 3.05 0.81 -12.66
N ILE A 505 4.15 0.09 -12.52
CA ILE A 505 5.23 0.42 -11.60
C ILE A 505 6.37 1.02 -12.42
N PHE A 506 6.75 2.27 -12.14
CA PHE A 506 7.82 2.99 -12.82
C PHE A 506 8.97 3.23 -11.83
N ILE A 507 10.15 2.69 -12.10
CA ILE A 507 11.37 2.91 -11.31
C ILE A 507 12.39 3.59 -12.23
N THR A 508 12.54 4.90 -12.12
CA THR A 508 13.29 5.69 -13.11
C THR A 508 14.37 6.62 -12.55
N ASN A 509 15.54 6.70 -13.19
CA ASN A 509 16.59 7.67 -12.85
C ASN A 509 17.07 7.62 -11.37
N ASN A 510 16.96 6.48 -10.68
CA ASN A 510 17.45 6.34 -9.31
C ASN A 510 18.94 6.00 -9.29
N GLN A 511 19.63 6.40 -8.22
CA GLN A 511 21.03 6.07 -7.96
C GLN A 511 21.13 5.11 -6.77
N PHE A 512 21.79 3.98 -6.96
CA PHE A 512 22.06 2.97 -5.94
C PHE A 512 23.57 2.84 -5.80
N ILE A 513 24.12 3.31 -4.67
CA ILE A 513 25.56 3.40 -4.44
C ILE A 513 25.89 2.59 -3.18
N SER A 514 26.78 1.61 -3.27
CA SER A 514 27.25 0.84 -2.10
C SER A 514 28.76 0.64 -2.14
N ASP A 515 29.43 1.00 -1.05
CA ASP A 515 30.82 0.66 -0.75
C ASP A 515 30.97 -0.55 0.21
N SER A 516 29.84 -1.13 0.67
CA SER A 516 29.84 -2.23 1.64
C SER A 516 30.02 -3.61 0.97
N VAL A 517 30.82 -4.45 1.62
CA VAL A 517 31.00 -5.87 1.24
C VAL A 517 29.80 -6.74 1.63
N MET A 518 29.00 -6.29 2.61
CA MET A 518 27.91 -7.07 3.20
C MET A 518 26.58 -6.95 2.45
N THR A 519 26.48 -6.10 1.42
CA THR A 519 25.26 -5.91 0.64
C THR A 519 25.16 -6.90 -0.53
N PRO A 520 24.24 -7.89 -0.52
CA PRO A 520 23.74 -8.55 -1.72
C PRO A 520 23.30 -7.53 -2.78
N ILE A 521 23.60 -7.85 -4.04
CA ILE A 521 23.28 -7.03 -5.21
C ILE A 521 21.87 -7.43 -5.72
N GLN A 522 20.84 -7.42 -4.87
CA GLN A 522 19.47 -7.34 -5.39
C GLN A 522 18.99 -5.92 -5.17
N ALA A 523 18.88 -5.12 -6.22
CA ALA A 523 18.45 -3.73 -6.01
C ALA A 523 16.93 -3.63 -6.07
N ILE A 524 16.30 -4.42 -6.95
CA ILE A 524 14.88 -4.33 -7.25
C ILE A 524 14.29 -5.74 -7.33
N VAL A 525 13.28 -6.02 -6.51
CA VAL A 525 12.40 -7.18 -6.61
C VAL A 525 10.99 -6.66 -6.87
N VAL A 526 10.41 -6.98 -8.03
CA VAL A 526 9.02 -6.59 -8.34
C VAL A 526 8.21 -7.79 -8.79
N GLU A 527 7.04 -7.94 -8.20
CA GLU A 527 5.99 -8.85 -8.62
C GLU A 527 4.81 -8.03 -9.16
N GLY A 528 4.43 -8.22 -10.42
CA GLY A 528 3.32 -7.50 -11.05
C GLY A 528 3.46 -7.37 -12.57
N ASN A 529 2.47 -6.72 -13.18
CA ASN A 529 2.42 -6.43 -14.61
C ASN A 529 2.83 -4.98 -14.90
N GLN A 530 3.26 -4.66 -16.11
CA GLN A 530 3.57 -3.29 -16.54
C GLN A 530 4.63 -2.64 -15.62
N VAL A 531 5.80 -3.28 -15.53
CA VAL A 531 6.93 -2.82 -14.71
C VAL A 531 7.96 -2.17 -15.62
N TYR A 532 8.28 -0.89 -15.38
CA TYR A 532 9.22 -0.10 -16.16
C TYR A 532 10.40 0.31 -15.29
N ILE A 533 11.60 -0.17 -15.60
CA ILE A 533 12.84 0.14 -14.89
C ILE A 533 13.76 0.87 -15.88
N GLU A 534 13.89 2.20 -15.76
CA GLU A 534 14.55 3.00 -16.79
C GLU A 534 15.55 4.05 -16.26
N GLY A 535 16.73 4.13 -16.88
CA GLY A 535 17.68 5.23 -16.58
C GLY A 535 18.32 5.15 -15.19
N ASN A 536 18.21 4.03 -14.48
CA ASN A 536 18.78 3.88 -13.13
C ASN A 536 20.29 3.63 -13.20
N HIS A 537 21.02 4.07 -12.16
CA HIS A 537 22.46 3.88 -12.01
C HIS A 537 22.76 3.08 -10.75
N PHE A 538 23.33 1.89 -10.93
CA PHE A 538 23.76 1.00 -9.85
C PHE A 538 25.29 0.97 -9.83
N LEU A 539 25.88 1.46 -8.75
CA LEU A 539 27.31 1.52 -8.54
C LEU A 539 27.68 0.77 -7.27
N ARG A 540 28.59 -0.20 -7.39
CA ARG A 540 29.20 -0.87 -6.25
C ARG A 540 30.71 -0.90 -6.37
N SER A 541 31.40 -0.49 -5.30
CA SER A 541 32.87 -0.38 -5.28
C SER A 541 33.58 -1.31 -4.30
N ALA A 542 32.84 -2.09 -3.50
CA ALA A 542 33.42 -2.96 -2.48
C ALA A 542 34.17 -4.18 -3.07
N ASP A 543 35.38 -4.46 -2.56
CA ASP A 543 36.16 -5.65 -2.90
C ASP A 543 35.62 -6.92 -2.21
N TYR A 544 35.50 -8.03 -2.95
CA TYR A 544 35.14 -9.33 -2.36
C TYR A 544 36.39 -10.09 -1.92
N THR A 545 36.78 -9.97 -0.65
CA THR A 545 38.00 -10.62 -0.12
C THR A 545 37.76 -11.90 0.69
N SER A 546 36.53 -12.20 1.16
CA SER A 546 36.25 -13.38 2.01
C SER A 546 35.28 -14.39 1.38
N ALA A 547 35.63 -15.67 1.47
CA ALA A 547 34.95 -16.80 0.81
C ALA A 547 33.72 -17.35 1.55
N THR A 548 33.22 -16.69 2.59
CA THR A 548 32.28 -17.30 3.55
C THR A 548 30.79 -16.95 3.34
N HIS A 549 30.43 -16.05 2.41
CA HIS A 549 29.03 -15.70 2.17
C HIS A 549 28.45 -16.43 0.94
N TYR A 550 27.60 -17.42 1.19
CA TYR A 550 26.94 -18.31 0.21
C TYR A 550 25.80 -17.65 -0.60
N GLN A 551 25.76 -16.32 -0.74
CA GLN A 551 24.61 -15.69 -1.38
C GLN A 551 24.80 -15.59 -2.89
N SER A 552 23.85 -16.15 -3.64
CA SER A 552 23.58 -16.02 -5.08
C SER A 552 23.33 -14.56 -5.55
N GLY A 553 23.79 -13.57 -4.79
CA GLY A 553 23.31 -12.19 -4.76
C GLY A 553 23.89 -11.28 -5.84
N GLY A 554 23.55 -11.55 -7.09
CA GLY A 554 23.88 -10.67 -8.23
C GLY A 554 22.74 -9.95 -8.92
N ALA A 555 21.50 -10.37 -8.67
CA ALA A 555 20.36 -10.00 -9.51
C ALA A 555 19.88 -8.59 -9.22
N VAL A 556 20.39 -7.60 -9.94
CA VAL A 556 20.02 -6.18 -9.74
C VAL A 556 18.52 -5.98 -9.93
N VAL A 557 17.93 -6.71 -10.87
CA VAL A 557 16.47 -6.86 -10.98
C VAL A 557 16.14 -8.34 -10.97
N SER A 558 15.35 -8.75 -9.99
CA SER A 558 14.78 -10.09 -9.90
C SER A 558 13.26 -9.98 -9.95
N THR A 559 12.64 -10.76 -10.82
CA THR A 559 11.19 -10.90 -10.83
C THR A 559 10.86 -12.35 -10.56
N THR A 560 10.85 -12.73 -9.27
CA THR A 560 10.49 -14.09 -8.87
C THR A 560 8.98 -14.23 -8.90
N GLY A 561 8.42 -14.72 -10.01
CA GLY A 561 7.05 -15.20 -9.96
C GLY A 561 7.05 -16.60 -9.33
N TYR A 562 6.55 -16.71 -8.11
CA TYR A 562 6.05 -18.00 -7.66
C TYR A 562 4.88 -18.39 -8.58
N ILE A 563 4.80 -19.66 -9.00
CA ILE A 563 3.75 -20.17 -9.92
C ILE A 563 2.34 -19.79 -9.46
N SER A 564 2.15 -19.62 -8.15
CA SER A 564 0.89 -19.20 -7.53
C SER A 564 0.54 -17.71 -7.69
N ARG A 565 1.44 -16.87 -8.23
CA ARG A 565 1.35 -15.40 -8.18
C ARG A 565 1.00 -14.72 -9.52
N GLY A 566 0.69 -15.51 -10.54
CA GLY A 566 0.33 -15.01 -11.88
C GLY A 566 1.55 -14.74 -12.77
N PRO A 567 1.36 -14.69 -14.11
CA PRO A 567 2.43 -14.36 -15.04
C PRO A 567 2.85 -12.89 -14.87
N LEU A 568 4.14 -12.61 -15.09
CA LEU A 568 4.64 -11.24 -15.24
C LEU A 568 4.43 -10.83 -16.69
N ASP A 569 3.68 -9.75 -16.94
CA ASP A 569 3.43 -9.25 -18.29
C ASP A 569 3.93 -7.80 -18.44
N ASP A 570 4.46 -7.46 -19.60
CA ASP A 570 4.97 -6.13 -19.95
C ASP A 570 6.05 -5.58 -19.00
N VAL A 571 7.15 -6.33 -18.82
CA VAL A 571 8.34 -5.86 -18.08
C VAL A 571 9.32 -5.18 -19.04
N ASN A 572 9.63 -3.90 -18.83
CA ASN A 572 10.59 -3.14 -19.64
C ASN A 572 11.75 -2.61 -18.79
N ILE A 573 12.97 -3.02 -19.13
CA ILE A 573 14.21 -2.61 -18.47
C ILE A 573 15.09 -1.91 -19.51
N ASN A 574 15.18 -0.59 -19.43
CA ASN A 574 15.75 0.25 -20.48
C ASN A 574 16.80 1.25 -19.96
N ARG A 575 17.88 1.50 -20.70
CA ARG A 575 18.83 2.61 -20.41
C ARG A 575 19.43 2.60 -18.99
N ASN A 576 19.52 1.46 -18.31
CA ASN A 576 20.10 1.39 -16.97
C ASN A 576 21.62 1.20 -17.04
N THR A 577 22.36 1.76 -16.09
CA THR A 577 23.82 1.57 -15.94
C THR A 577 24.11 0.75 -14.69
N PHE A 578 24.91 -0.29 -14.87
CA PHE A 578 25.23 -1.31 -13.90
C PHE A 578 26.75 -1.42 -13.79
N GLN A 579 27.34 -0.87 -12.73
CA GLN A 579 28.79 -0.76 -12.58
C GLN A 579 29.28 -1.41 -11.27
N PHE A 580 30.22 -2.34 -11.41
CA PHE A 580 30.92 -2.97 -10.29
C PHE A 580 32.41 -2.80 -10.49
N THR A 581 33.03 -2.04 -9.59
CA THR A 581 34.48 -1.74 -9.65
C THR A 581 35.29 -2.55 -8.63
N GLY A 582 34.64 -3.39 -7.82
CA GLY A 582 35.30 -4.22 -6.84
C GLY A 582 36.13 -5.35 -7.46
N THR A 583 37.17 -5.75 -6.75
CA THR A 583 38.03 -6.88 -7.09
C THR A 583 37.31 -8.19 -6.78
N ARG A 584 37.44 -9.17 -7.68
CA ARG A 584 36.87 -10.50 -7.52
C ARG A 584 37.74 -11.36 -6.58
N GLY A 585 37.14 -11.96 -5.56
CA GLY A 585 37.82 -12.94 -4.70
C GLY A 585 38.18 -14.24 -5.45
N SER A 586 39.09 -15.05 -4.92
CA SER A 586 39.64 -16.24 -5.62
C SER A 586 38.90 -17.57 -5.35
N GLY A 587 37.79 -17.59 -4.60
CA GLY A 587 37.08 -18.83 -4.21
C GLY A 587 36.25 -19.49 -5.31
N ALA A 588 35.92 -20.78 -5.19
CA ALA A 588 35.04 -21.52 -6.13
C ALA A 588 33.61 -20.94 -6.23
N PHE A 589 33.20 -20.16 -5.23
CA PHE A 589 31.95 -19.39 -5.17
C PHE A 589 32.14 -17.89 -5.44
N SER A 590 33.33 -17.46 -5.91
CA SER A 590 33.66 -16.08 -6.30
C SER A 590 32.91 -15.55 -7.52
N ALA A 591 31.86 -16.24 -7.95
CA ALA A 591 31.00 -15.80 -9.01
C ALA A 591 30.23 -14.57 -8.53
N VAL A 592 30.77 -13.38 -8.77
CA VAL A 592 30.00 -12.13 -8.68
C VAL A 592 28.86 -12.23 -9.67
N GLY A 593 27.70 -12.66 -9.17
CA GLY A 593 26.36 -12.28 -9.59
C GLY A 593 25.87 -12.60 -11.02
N GLN A 594 24.59 -12.98 -11.11
CA GLN A 594 23.80 -12.85 -12.34
C GLN A 594 23.16 -11.46 -12.35
N TYR A 595 23.49 -10.56 -13.28
CA TYR A 595 23.06 -9.15 -13.17
C TYR A 595 21.58 -8.91 -13.38
N LEU A 596 21.02 -9.61 -14.36
CA LEU A 596 19.61 -9.60 -14.62
C LEU A 596 19.17 -11.05 -14.64
N SER A 597 18.38 -11.45 -13.65
CA SER A 597 18.03 -12.85 -13.42
C SER A 597 16.53 -13.02 -13.36
N PHE A 598 15.99 -13.76 -14.32
CA PHE A 598 14.61 -14.22 -14.33
C PHE A 598 14.63 -15.71 -14.03
N VAL A 599 14.55 -16.04 -12.74
CA VAL A 599 14.59 -17.41 -12.23
C VAL A 599 13.24 -17.74 -11.59
N GLY A 600 12.62 -18.83 -12.02
CA GLY A 600 11.37 -19.34 -11.46
C GLY A 600 10.36 -19.73 -12.54
N GLN A 601 9.54 -20.74 -12.24
CA GLN A 601 8.60 -21.41 -13.16
C GLN A 601 7.37 -20.59 -13.59
N SER A 602 7.46 -19.26 -13.54
CA SER A 602 6.39 -18.36 -13.94
C SER A 602 6.68 -17.77 -15.31
N LEU A 603 5.69 -17.88 -16.19
CA LEU A 603 5.75 -17.32 -17.55
C LEU A 603 5.87 -15.79 -17.46
N CYS A 604 7.08 -15.26 -17.62
CA CYS A 604 7.25 -13.86 -17.99
C CYS A 604 6.88 -13.69 -19.47
N THR A 605 6.09 -12.67 -19.79
CA THR A 605 5.58 -12.37 -21.12
C THR A 605 5.92 -10.91 -21.45
N ASN A 606 6.24 -10.65 -22.73
CA ASN A 606 6.60 -9.30 -23.21
C ASN A 606 7.79 -8.65 -22.47
N LEU A 607 8.77 -9.45 -22.00
CA LEU A 607 9.99 -8.91 -21.40
C LEU A 607 10.80 -8.12 -22.44
N SER A 608 11.15 -6.87 -22.15
CA SER A 608 11.96 -6.00 -23.01
C SER A 608 13.20 -5.50 -22.26
N LEU A 609 14.39 -5.87 -22.73
CA LEU A 609 15.69 -5.50 -22.18
C LEU A 609 16.45 -4.68 -23.20
N ARG A 610 16.49 -3.34 -23.04
CA ARG A 610 17.03 -2.44 -24.06
C ARG A 610 18.09 -1.48 -23.55
N SER A 611 19.12 -1.23 -24.37
CA SER A 611 20.06 -0.11 -24.13
C SER A 611 20.67 -0.06 -22.73
N ASN A 612 20.78 -1.18 -22.02
CA ASN A 612 21.38 -1.23 -20.71
C ASN A 612 22.90 -1.37 -20.84
N HIS A 613 23.60 -0.94 -19.81
CA HIS A 613 25.04 -0.86 -19.82
C HIS A 613 25.62 -1.55 -18.59
N ILE A 614 26.30 -2.67 -18.79
CA ILE A 614 26.76 -3.59 -17.76
C ILE A 614 28.30 -3.62 -17.78
N ARG A 615 28.94 -2.98 -16.78
CA ARG A 615 30.40 -2.90 -16.60
C ARG A 615 30.87 -3.55 -15.32
N GLY A 616 31.95 -4.33 -15.38
CA GLY A 616 32.58 -4.94 -14.21
C GLY A 616 32.79 -6.45 -14.30
N ASN A 617 33.40 -7.00 -13.25
CA ASN A 617 33.82 -8.41 -13.16
C ASN A 617 32.65 -9.36 -12.83
N TYR A 618 31.67 -9.51 -13.74
CA TYR A 618 30.49 -10.37 -13.53
C TYR A 618 30.67 -11.78 -14.09
N ARG A 619 30.00 -12.77 -13.48
CA ARG A 619 29.90 -14.12 -14.07
C ARG A 619 28.89 -14.14 -15.21
N TYR A 620 27.70 -13.56 -15.03
CA TYR A 620 26.67 -13.48 -16.06
C TYR A 620 26.19 -12.04 -16.26
N GLY A 621 26.13 -11.59 -17.52
CA GLY A 621 25.56 -10.28 -17.87
C GLY A 621 24.03 -10.32 -17.79
N ILE A 622 23.40 -10.97 -18.77
CA ILE A 622 21.94 -11.18 -18.83
C ILE A 622 21.63 -12.68 -18.69
N TYR A 623 20.81 -13.04 -17.71
CA TYR A 623 20.39 -14.41 -17.40
C TYR A 623 18.86 -14.56 -17.42
N THR A 624 18.35 -15.50 -18.20
CA THR A 624 16.91 -15.80 -18.27
C THR A 624 16.71 -17.32 -18.29
N ASP A 625 15.97 -17.91 -17.34
CA ASP A 625 15.85 -19.37 -17.25
C ASP A 625 14.61 -19.94 -17.96
N GLU A 626 13.45 -19.30 -17.90
CA GLU A 626 12.20 -19.82 -18.50
C GLU A 626 11.30 -18.65 -18.90
N ILE A 627 11.24 -18.30 -20.19
CA ILE A 627 10.38 -17.20 -20.67
C ILE A 627 9.51 -17.67 -21.83
N ASP A 628 8.26 -17.18 -21.91
CA ASP A 628 7.44 -17.30 -23.11
C ASP A 628 8.15 -16.58 -24.28
N GLY A 629 7.99 -17.04 -25.52
CA GLY A 629 8.80 -16.67 -26.69
C GLY A 629 8.69 -15.21 -27.18
N LYS A 630 8.31 -14.26 -26.31
CA LYS A 630 8.11 -12.82 -26.58
C LYS A 630 9.12 -11.91 -25.85
N THR A 631 10.27 -12.44 -25.46
CA THR A 631 11.36 -11.63 -24.89
C THR A 631 12.11 -10.87 -25.98
N PHE A 632 12.30 -9.57 -25.80
CA PHE A 632 13.08 -8.68 -26.66
C PHE A 632 14.33 -8.23 -25.92
N ILE A 633 15.52 -8.57 -26.44
CA ILE A 633 16.81 -8.12 -25.89
C ILE A 633 17.57 -7.38 -26.99
N ASP A 634 17.78 -6.07 -26.84
CA ASP A 634 18.34 -5.22 -27.89
C ASP A 634 19.25 -4.09 -27.35
N GLY A 635 20.28 -3.70 -28.10
CA GLY A 635 21.12 -2.52 -27.79
C GLY A 635 21.88 -2.51 -26.44
N ASN A 636 21.98 -3.64 -25.72
CA ASN A 636 22.68 -3.68 -24.43
C ASN A 636 24.21 -3.76 -24.61
N GLU A 637 24.95 -2.88 -23.93
CA GLU A 637 26.41 -2.86 -23.87
C GLU A 637 26.89 -3.65 -22.66
N ILE A 638 27.65 -4.74 -22.88
CA ILE A 638 28.20 -5.59 -21.82
C ILE A 638 29.72 -5.59 -21.95
N ASP A 639 30.41 -5.17 -20.89
CA ASP A 639 31.88 -5.10 -20.83
C ASP A 639 32.53 -6.49 -21.01
N ALA A 640 33.71 -6.51 -21.62
CA ALA A 640 34.49 -7.72 -21.89
C ALA A 640 34.93 -8.44 -20.61
N ALA A 641 34.94 -7.75 -19.46
CA ALA A 641 35.21 -8.35 -18.15
C ALA A 641 34.12 -9.33 -17.66
N VAL A 642 32.95 -9.36 -18.33
CA VAL A 642 31.85 -10.30 -18.02
C VAL A 642 32.13 -11.68 -18.62
N GLN A 643 32.21 -12.71 -17.77
CA GLN A 643 32.60 -14.06 -18.21
C GLN A 643 31.61 -14.70 -19.19
N THR A 644 30.31 -14.60 -18.89
CA THR A 644 29.23 -15.13 -19.74
C THR A 644 28.24 -14.01 -20.02
N PRO A 645 28.40 -13.24 -21.10
CA PRO A 645 27.56 -12.07 -21.35
C PRO A 645 26.06 -12.38 -21.41
N TYR A 646 25.69 -13.59 -21.89
CA TYR A 646 24.30 -14.03 -21.99
C TYR A 646 24.16 -15.51 -21.66
N GLN A 647 23.17 -15.86 -20.83
CA GLN A 647 22.64 -17.22 -20.67
C GLN A 647 21.12 -17.16 -20.80
N LEU A 648 20.59 -17.69 -21.90
CA LEU A 648 19.19 -17.48 -22.28
C LEU A 648 18.46 -18.81 -22.43
N SER A 649 17.16 -18.80 -22.08
CA SER A 649 16.27 -19.92 -22.29
C SER A 649 16.12 -20.19 -23.81
N PRO A 650 15.99 -21.45 -24.26
CA PRO A 650 15.88 -21.78 -25.68
C PRO A 650 14.71 -21.09 -26.41
N SER A 651 13.67 -20.66 -25.68
CA SER A 651 12.50 -19.94 -26.19
C SER A 651 12.73 -18.44 -26.42
N VAL A 652 13.85 -17.86 -25.95
CA VAL A 652 14.12 -16.42 -26.07
C VAL A 652 14.53 -16.07 -27.51
N VAL A 653 13.71 -15.27 -28.18
CA VAL A 653 14.05 -14.71 -29.49
C VAL A 653 15.01 -13.52 -29.29
N LEU A 654 16.31 -13.80 -29.38
CA LEU A 654 17.32 -12.75 -29.52
C LEU A 654 17.14 -12.01 -30.85
N ARG A 655 16.35 -10.93 -30.86
CA ARG A 655 16.41 -9.92 -31.92
C ARG A 655 17.56 -8.96 -31.66
N GLN A 656 18.77 -9.50 -31.53
CA GLN A 656 19.92 -8.62 -31.60
C GLN A 656 20.10 -8.17 -33.04
N THR A 657 20.13 -6.86 -33.26
CA THR A 657 20.86 -6.32 -34.39
C THR A 657 22.28 -6.89 -34.33
N LEU A 658 22.69 -7.61 -35.37
CA LEU A 658 24.06 -8.15 -35.53
C LEU A 658 25.07 -7.10 -35.06
N ARG A 659 25.96 -7.46 -34.12
CA ARG A 659 26.98 -6.50 -33.65
C ARG A 659 27.85 -6.13 -34.85
N SER A 660 28.04 -4.84 -35.11
CA SER A 660 28.96 -4.36 -36.14
C SER A 660 30.08 -3.60 -35.44
N HIS A 661 31.28 -4.17 -35.44
CA HIS A 661 32.49 -3.54 -34.91
C HIS A 661 33.37 -3.09 -36.07
N ASP A 662 34.28 -2.14 -35.84
CA ASP A 662 35.32 -1.79 -36.81
C ASP A 662 36.65 -2.44 -36.38
N GLY A 663 37.41 -3.02 -37.31
CA GLY A 663 38.69 -3.67 -37.02
C GLY A 663 39.55 -3.88 -38.26
N THR A 664 40.86 -4.06 -38.10
CA THR A 664 41.78 -4.26 -39.23
C THR A 664 41.93 -5.73 -39.65
N SER A 665 41.37 -6.67 -38.88
CA SER A 665 41.40 -8.12 -39.15
C SER A 665 40.22 -8.83 -38.47
N ALA A 666 39.89 -10.05 -38.90
CA ALA A 666 38.98 -10.92 -38.18
C ALA A 666 39.43 -11.12 -36.72
N PRO A 667 38.53 -11.00 -35.72
CA PRO A 667 38.87 -11.20 -34.32
C PRO A 667 39.44 -12.59 -34.00
N THR A 668 40.61 -12.63 -33.36
CA THR A 668 41.26 -13.85 -32.88
C THR A 668 41.07 -14.09 -31.38
N THR A 669 40.43 -13.15 -30.68
CA THR A 669 40.10 -13.23 -29.25
C THR A 669 38.67 -12.73 -29.01
N GLY A 670 38.09 -13.03 -27.84
CA GLY A 670 36.70 -12.68 -27.47
C GLY A 670 35.66 -13.70 -27.95
N THR A 671 34.43 -13.62 -27.42
CA THR A 671 33.32 -14.54 -27.77
C THR A 671 32.37 -13.90 -28.78
N TRP A 672 32.23 -14.56 -29.93
CA TRP A 672 31.52 -14.03 -31.10
C TRP A 672 30.36 -14.94 -31.49
N ARG A 673 29.27 -14.34 -31.99
CA ARG A 673 28.04 -15.03 -32.37
C ARG A 673 27.98 -15.19 -33.88
N LEU A 674 27.34 -16.27 -34.34
CA LEU A 674 26.97 -16.42 -35.74
C LEU A 674 26.22 -15.16 -36.21
N GLY A 675 26.76 -14.50 -37.24
CA GLY A 675 26.22 -13.29 -37.85
C GLY A 675 26.84 -11.97 -37.38
N ASP A 676 27.58 -11.93 -36.26
CA ASP A 676 28.32 -10.73 -35.84
C ASP A 676 29.25 -10.27 -36.97
N ARG A 677 29.43 -8.96 -37.12
CA ARG A 677 30.20 -8.33 -38.19
C ARG A 677 31.35 -7.51 -37.63
N VAL A 678 32.50 -7.57 -38.28
CA VAL A 678 33.62 -6.65 -38.11
C VAL A 678 33.87 -5.98 -39.45
N LEU A 679 33.51 -4.73 -39.62
CA LEU A 679 33.82 -3.95 -40.81
C LEU A 679 35.32 -3.63 -40.82
N ASN A 680 35.95 -3.79 -41.98
CA ASN A 680 37.36 -3.50 -42.11
C ASN A 680 37.58 -1.99 -41.96
N SER A 681 38.26 -1.56 -40.90
CA SER A 681 38.52 -0.14 -40.63
C SER A 681 39.58 0.47 -41.55
N ASN A 682 40.27 -0.34 -42.36
CA ASN A 682 41.22 0.08 -43.38
C ASN A 682 41.04 -0.71 -44.69
N PRO A 683 39.92 -0.53 -45.42
CA PRO A 683 39.67 -1.27 -46.64
C PRO A 683 40.57 -0.76 -47.77
N ALA A 684 41.48 -1.61 -48.25
CA ALA A 684 42.29 -1.37 -49.45
C ALA A 684 41.71 -2.13 -50.66
N PRO A 685 41.99 -1.71 -51.91
CA PRO A 685 41.63 -2.50 -53.09
C PRO A 685 42.16 -3.94 -53.00
N GLY A 686 41.26 -4.93 -53.08
CA GLY A 686 41.57 -6.35 -52.90
C GLY A 686 41.48 -6.86 -51.45
N ALA A 687 41.31 -5.98 -50.46
CA ALA A 687 40.98 -6.36 -49.09
C ALA A 687 39.47 -6.59 -48.93
N VAL A 688 39.11 -7.38 -47.92
CA VAL A 688 37.71 -7.69 -47.59
C VAL A 688 37.06 -6.48 -46.93
N SER A 689 35.76 -6.27 -47.20
CA SER A 689 35.03 -5.12 -46.63
C SER A 689 34.69 -5.31 -45.15
N GLY A 690 34.85 -6.54 -44.66
CA GLY A 690 34.73 -6.91 -43.26
C GLY A 690 34.70 -8.43 -43.12
N TRP A 691 34.35 -8.89 -41.93
CA TRP A 691 34.18 -10.29 -41.57
C TRP A 691 32.83 -10.50 -40.91
N VAL A 692 32.13 -11.57 -41.23
CA VAL A 692 30.95 -12.07 -40.52
C VAL A 692 31.30 -13.38 -39.82
N CYS A 693 30.99 -13.50 -38.55
CA CYS A 693 31.19 -14.73 -37.81
C CYS A 693 30.21 -15.78 -38.36
N ILE A 694 30.71 -16.89 -38.90
CA ILE A 694 29.92 -17.99 -39.48
C ILE A 694 29.79 -19.20 -38.55
N THR A 695 30.52 -19.20 -37.44
CA THR A 695 30.35 -20.17 -36.36
C THR A 695 30.64 -19.47 -35.04
N ALA A 696 29.69 -19.48 -34.11
CA ALA A 696 29.90 -18.86 -32.80
C ALA A 696 31.07 -19.54 -32.03
N GLY A 697 31.85 -18.78 -31.25
CA GLY A 697 33.00 -19.33 -30.51
C GLY A 697 33.88 -18.30 -29.81
N THR A 698 34.95 -18.77 -29.16
CA THR A 698 36.00 -17.95 -28.51
C THR A 698 37.41 -18.33 -29.05
N PRO A 699 37.88 -17.74 -30.16
CA PRO A 699 37.14 -16.86 -31.06
C PRO A 699 36.11 -17.61 -31.92
N GLY A 700 35.18 -16.87 -32.53
CA GLY A 700 34.29 -17.41 -33.55
C GLY A 700 35.05 -17.77 -34.83
N VAL A 701 34.41 -18.52 -35.72
CA VAL A 701 34.92 -18.74 -37.09
C VAL A 701 34.39 -17.64 -37.98
N TRP A 702 35.27 -16.99 -38.74
CA TRP A 702 34.92 -15.81 -39.53
C TRP A 702 34.96 -16.09 -41.03
N ALA A 703 33.98 -15.58 -41.75
CA ALA A 703 33.97 -15.49 -43.21
C ALA A 703 34.03 -14.04 -43.64
N ASP A 704 34.55 -13.79 -44.82
CA ASP A 704 34.65 -12.44 -45.36
C ASP A 704 33.26 -11.91 -45.77
N LEU A 705 32.92 -10.69 -45.32
CA LEU A 705 31.73 -9.96 -45.77
C LEU A 705 31.98 -9.39 -47.16
N SER A 706 31.99 -10.26 -48.17
CA SER A 706 32.27 -9.92 -49.57
C SER A 706 33.61 -9.21 -49.84
N LEU A 707 34.16 -9.49 -51.02
CA LEU A 707 35.05 -8.54 -51.68
C LEU A 707 34.16 -7.40 -52.18
N ALA A 708 34.51 -6.15 -51.87
CA ALA A 708 33.75 -4.99 -52.33
C ALA A 708 33.59 -5.02 -53.87
N GLY A 709 32.35 -5.27 -54.31
CA GLY A 709 31.79 -4.90 -55.62
C GLY A 709 32.42 -5.53 -56.86
N TYR A 710 31.81 -6.60 -57.37
CA TYR A 710 31.89 -6.99 -58.78
C TYR A 710 30.55 -7.56 -59.26
N ASP A 711 29.52 -6.70 -59.28
CA ASP A 711 28.25 -7.00 -59.93
C ASP A 711 28.33 -6.48 -61.37
N TYR A 712 28.42 -7.41 -62.33
CA TYR A 712 28.56 -7.08 -63.74
C TYR A 712 27.20 -7.20 -64.44
N ALA A 713 26.89 -6.29 -65.35
CA ALA A 713 25.70 -6.38 -66.19
C ALA A 713 26.08 -6.24 -67.67
N GLY A 714 25.53 -7.08 -68.52
CA GLY A 714 25.80 -7.06 -69.96
C GLY A 714 24.85 -7.96 -70.74
N THR A 715 24.92 -7.90 -72.06
CA THR A 715 24.09 -8.73 -72.93
C THR A 715 24.80 -10.05 -73.25
N GLY A 716 24.12 -11.18 -73.01
CA GLY A 716 24.60 -12.53 -73.31
C GLY A 716 25.38 -13.18 -72.18
N SER A 717 25.80 -14.43 -72.36
CA SER A 717 26.49 -15.22 -71.33
C SER A 717 27.88 -14.64 -70.97
N PRO A 718 28.23 -14.55 -69.68
CA PRO A 718 29.56 -14.11 -69.25
C PRO A 718 30.64 -15.20 -69.41
N ILE A 719 30.24 -16.45 -69.69
CA ILE A 719 31.15 -17.60 -69.84
C ILE A 719 32.09 -17.36 -71.02
N GLY A 720 33.39 -17.28 -70.75
CA GLY A 720 34.43 -17.03 -71.75
C GLY A 720 34.54 -15.58 -72.21
N VAL A 721 33.71 -14.67 -71.67
CA VAL A 721 33.67 -13.26 -72.09
C VAL A 721 34.18 -12.34 -70.99
N ILE A 722 33.67 -12.52 -69.76
CA ILE A 722 33.97 -11.59 -68.66
C ILE A 722 34.92 -12.24 -67.66
N ALA A 723 36.11 -11.66 -67.54
CA ALA A 723 37.04 -12.01 -66.48
C ALA A 723 36.56 -11.39 -65.16
N ALA A 724 36.38 -12.23 -64.14
CA ALA A 724 35.90 -11.80 -62.83
C ALA A 724 36.39 -12.78 -61.76
N PRO A 725 36.58 -12.32 -60.51
CA PRO A 725 36.94 -13.21 -59.41
C PRO A 725 35.80 -14.17 -59.04
N VAL A 726 36.15 -15.29 -58.42
CA VAL A 726 35.18 -16.26 -57.84
C VAL A 726 34.27 -15.51 -56.86
N GLY A 727 32.96 -15.73 -56.99
CA GLY A 727 31.93 -15.02 -56.23
C GLY A 727 31.31 -13.82 -56.96
N ALA A 728 31.83 -13.38 -58.11
CA ALA A 728 31.17 -12.35 -58.93
C ALA A 728 29.81 -12.84 -59.45
N ILE A 729 28.86 -11.92 -59.54
CA ILE A 729 27.54 -12.14 -60.12
C ILE A 729 27.47 -11.36 -61.42
N TYR A 730 26.89 -11.98 -62.45
CA TYR A 730 26.65 -11.34 -63.73
C TYR A 730 25.17 -11.46 -64.09
N ARG A 731 24.56 -10.31 -64.37
CA ARG A 731 23.17 -10.21 -64.83
C ARG A 731 23.15 -10.07 -66.35
N ASP A 732 22.55 -11.05 -67.02
CA ASP A 732 22.27 -10.95 -68.45
C ASP A 732 21.06 -10.03 -68.65
N ILE A 733 21.31 -8.84 -69.19
CA ILE A 733 20.28 -7.83 -69.47
C ILE A 733 19.68 -7.96 -70.87
N THR A 734 19.93 -9.07 -71.57
CA THR A 734 19.24 -9.37 -72.83
C THR A 734 17.74 -9.46 -72.58
N ALA A 735 16.97 -8.64 -73.30
CA ALA A 735 15.53 -8.49 -73.09
C ALA A 735 14.82 -9.86 -73.10
N GLY A 736 14.20 -10.21 -71.96
CA GLY A 736 13.38 -11.41 -71.81
C GLY A 736 14.06 -12.64 -71.19
N THR A 737 15.37 -12.64 -70.92
CA THR A 737 16.05 -13.83 -70.38
C THR A 737 16.17 -13.85 -68.85
N GLY A 738 16.39 -12.71 -68.19
CA GLY A 738 16.45 -12.61 -66.72
C GLY A 738 17.48 -13.56 -66.07
N ARG A 739 18.50 -13.98 -66.82
CA ARG A 739 19.45 -15.02 -66.39
C ARG A 739 20.49 -14.45 -65.45
N PHE A 740 20.75 -15.18 -64.37
CA PHE A 740 21.80 -14.88 -63.41
C PHE A 740 22.91 -15.92 -63.54
N PHE A 741 24.13 -15.43 -63.63
CA PHE A 741 25.33 -16.26 -63.63
C PHE A 741 26.15 -15.94 -62.38
N TYR A 742 26.70 -16.98 -61.75
CA TYR A 742 27.64 -16.83 -60.64
C TYR A 742 28.99 -17.45 -61.01
N LYS A 743 30.08 -16.80 -60.61
CA LYS A 743 31.43 -17.29 -60.82
C LYS A 743 31.79 -18.34 -59.76
N GLY A 744 31.66 -19.62 -60.11
CA GLY A 744 31.86 -20.74 -59.17
C GLY A 744 33.31 -21.21 -59.02
N SER A 745 34.20 -20.88 -59.96
CA SER A 745 35.62 -21.28 -59.93
C SER A 745 36.48 -20.45 -60.89
N GLY A 746 37.82 -20.51 -60.72
CA GLY A 746 38.79 -19.78 -61.55
C GLY A 746 39.13 -18.40 -60.98
N VAL A 747 40.33 -18.24 -60.44
CA VAL A 747 40.67 -17.11 -59.56
C VAL A 747 40.78 -15.77 -60.31
N THR A 748 41.00 -15.76 -61.63
CA THR A 748 41.17 -14.52 -62.44
C THR A 748 40.86 -14.63 -63.94
N GLY A 749 40.27 -15.73 -64.43
CA GLY A 749 39.99 -15.94 -65.88
C GLY A 749 38.58 -15.52 -66.31
N ASN A 750 38.23 -15.67 -67.58
CA ASN A 750 36.86 -15.49 -68.12
C ASN A 750 36.02 -16.79 -68.11
N THR A 751 36.60 -17.91 -67.69
CA THR A 751 35.94 -19.22 -67.53
C THR A 751 35.37 -19.41 -66.11
N GLY A 752 34.58 -20.46 -65.85
CA GLY A 752 34.10 -20.80 -64.51
C GLY A 752 32.80 -20.11 -64.05
N TRP A 753 32.12 -19.39 -64.94
CA TRP A 753 30.76 -18.91 -64.74
C TRP A 753 29.74 -20.05 -64.86
N ARG A 754 28.72 -20.07 -64.00
CA ARG A 754 27.63 -21.05 -64.01
C ARG A 754 26.28 -20.32 -63.97
N GLU A 755 25.35 -20.77 -64.80
CA GLU A 755 23.97 -20.27 -64.83
C GLU A 755 23.19 -20.83 -63.63
N MET A 756 22.49 -19.97 -62.89
CA MET A 756 21.64 -20.42 -61.79
C MET A 756 20.36 -21.03 -62.37
N ALA A 757 20.24 -22.36 -62.29
CA ALA A 757 19.07 -23.08 -62.77
C ALA A 757 17.81 -22.72 -61.96
N GLN A 758 16.73 -22.38 -62.66
CA GLN A 758 15.39 -22.17 -62.10
C GLN A 758 14.87 -23.50 -61.52
N ALA A 759 14.52 -23.51 -60.24
CA ALA A 759 14.17 -24.73 -59.51
C ALA A 759 12.89 -25.38 -60.05
N VAL A 760 13.00 -26.64 -60.50
CA VAL A 760 11.87 -27.53 -60.79
C VAL A 760 11.82 -28.58 -59.66
N SER A 761 10.65 -28.74 -59.05
CA SER A 761 10.39 -29.46 -57.79
C SER A 761 10.80 -30.95 -57.81
N PRO A 762 11.43 -31.50 -56.74
CA PRO A 762 11.76 -32.92 -56.66
C PRO A 762 10.66 -33.77 -55.99
N THR A 763 10.61 -35.04 -56.41
CA THR A 763 9.83 -36.15 -55.87
C THR A 763 10.34 -36.54 -54.47
N LEU A 764 9.45 -36.67 -53.47
CA LEU A 764 9.77 -37.06 -52.09
C LEU A 764 9.51 -38.55 -51.83
N SER A 765 10.53 -39.29 -51.37
CA SER A 765 10.36 -40.56 -50.62
C SER A 765 10.73 -40.32 -49.15
N GLY A 766 9.74 -40.35 -48.27
CA GLY A 766 9.86 -40.10 -46.83
C GLY A 766 8.48 -39.87 -46.21
N THR A 767 8.36 -39.95 -44.88
CA THR A 767 7.11 -39.76 -44.13
C THR A 767 6.27 -38.62 -44.70
N VAL A 768 5.15 -38.97 -45.33
CA VAL A 768 4.28 -37.99 -45.97
C VAL A 768 3.52 -37.24 -44.89
N SER A 769 3.93 -36.00 -44.64
CA SER A 769 3.10 -35.02 -43.95
C SER A 769 2.23 -34.34 -45.00
N PHE A 770 0.92 -34.49 -44.88
CA PHE A 770 -0.03 -33.87 -45.79
C PHE A 770 -0.41 -32.49 -45.23
N SER A 771 0.02 -31.41 -45.88
CA SER A 771 -0.57 -30.08 -45.68
C SER A 771 -1.70 -29.90 -46.69
N HIS A 772 -2.94 -29.83 -46.20
CA HIS A 772 -4.11 -29.64 -47.05
C HIS A 772 -4.13 -28.20 -47.57
N THR A 773 -4.02 -28.03 -48.89
CA THR A 773 -4.47 -26.81 -49.60
C THR A 773 -5.57 -27.27 -50.56
N ASP A 774 -6.75 -26.69 -50.36
CA ASP A 774 -8.02 -26.79 -51.08
C ASP A 774 -8.24 -27.92 -52.11
N GLY A 775 -9.23 -28.79 -51.81
CA GLY A 775 -10.07 -29.39 -52.84
C GLY A 775 -9.72 -30.78 -53.39
N ILE A 776 -8.75 -31.52 -52.84
CA ILE A 776 -8.42 -32.87 -53.31
C ILE A 776 -8.79 -33.93 -52.26
N GLY A 777 -9.92 -34.60 -52.45
CA GLY A 777 -10.30 -35.77 -51.65
C GLY A 777 -9.37 -36.96 -51.92
N VAL A 778 -8.79 -37.52 -50.85
CA VAL A 778 -7.93 -38.72 -50.93
C VAL A 778 -8.80 -39.98 -50.94
N ARG A 779 -8.76 -40.72 -52.05
CA ARG A 779 -9.48 -42.00 -52.22
C ARG A 779 -8.54 -43.16 -51.91
N PHE A 780 -8.71 -43.80 -50.76
CA PHE A 780 -8.06 -45.08 -50.48
C PHE A 780 -8.86 -46.21 -51.14
N ILE A 781 -8.51 -46.56 -52.37
CA ILE A 781 -9.06 -47.76 -53.03
C ILE A 781 -8.14 -48.94 -52.68
N THR A 782 -8.60 -49.85 -51.84
CA THR A 782 -8.10 -51.23 -51.90
C THR A 782 -8.71 -51.87 -53.15
N ALA A 783 -7.86 -52.38 -54.04
CA ALA A 783 -8.30 -52.95 -55.31
C ALA A 783 -9.35 -54.06 -55.09
N GLY A 784 -10.59 -53.84 -55.56
CA GLY A 784 -11.56 -54.91 -55.75
C GLY A 784 -13.00 -54.73 -55.23
N GLN A 785 -13.36 -53.67 -54.49
CA GLN A 785 -14.76 -53.47 -54.06
C GLN A 785 -15.29 -52.07 -54.36
N ALA A 786 -16.53 -51.99 -54.90
CA ALA A 786 -17.20 -50.77 -55.33
C ALA A 786 -17.78 -49.93 -54.17
N SER A 787 -17.72 -50.43 -52.94
CA SER A 787 -18.22 -49.75 -51.73
C SER A 787 -17.04 -49.34 -50.85
N GLY A 788 -16.79 -48.03 -50.74
CA GLY A 788 -15.71 -47.47 -49.94
C GLY A 788 -16.21 -46.45 -48.92
N HIS A 789 -15.40 -46.21 -47.88
CA HIS A 789 -15.56 -45.06 -46.98
C HIS A 789 -14.73 -43.89 -47.51
N TRP A 790 -15.26 -42.67 -47.42
CA TRP A 790 -14.68 -41.48 -48.05
C TRP A 790 -14.46 -40.41 -46.99
N PHE A 791 -13.26 -39.82 -46.96
CA PHE A 791 -13.02 -38.55 -46.27
C PHE A 791 -13.24 -37.45 -47.30
N GLN A 792 -14.33 -36.69 -47.14
CA GLN A 792 -14.60 -35.54 -47.99
C GLN A 792 -14.72 -34.31 -47.09
N SER A 793 -13.85 -33.34 -47.33
CA SER A 793 -13.90 -32.03 -46.71
C SER A 793 -14.41 -31.08 -47.78
N SER A 794 -15.64 -30.57 -47.63
CA SER A 794 -16.17 -29.51 -48.49
C SER A 794 -15.85 -28.11 -47.96
N ASP A 795 -15.37 -28.02 -46.72
CA ASP A 795 -14.91 -26.81 -46.04
C ASP A 795 -13.51 -27.10 -45.46
N PRO A 796 -12.49 -26.24 -45.68
CA PRO A 796 -11.13 -26.43 -45.15
C PRO A 796 -11.05 -26.64 -43.62
N ASN A 797 -12.11 -26.31 -42.87
CA ASN A 797 -12.16 -26.50 -41.42
C ASN A 797 -12.99 -27.71 -40.97
N GLU A 798 -13.63 -28.45 -41.88
CA GLU A 798 -14.46 -29.60 -41.55
C GLU A 798 -14.11 -30.81 -42.41
N THR A 799 -13.84 -31.95 -41.76
CA THR A 799 -13.65 -33.23 -42.44
C THR A 799 -14.87 -34.11 -42.19
N PHE A 800 -15.65 -34.37 -43.23
CA PHE A 800 -16.79 -35.29 -43.14
C PHE A 800 -16.38 -36.68 -43.59
N LEU A 801 -16.90 -37.69 -42.89
CA LEU A 801 -16.74 -39.08 -43.29
C LEU A 801 -18.07 -39.64 -43.77
N TYR A 802 -18.15 -39.99 -45.05
CA TYR A 802 -19.36 -40.55 -45.65
C TYR A 802 -19.19 -42.04 -45.92
N THR A 803 -20.27 -42.81 -45.68
CA THR A 803 -20.45 -44.15 -46.25
C THR A 803 -21.60 -44.09 -47.26
N THR A 804 -21.40 -44.67 -48.44
CA THR A 804 -22.43 -44.70 -49.49
C THR A 804 -23.36 -45.91 -49.36
N ASP A 805 -23.15 -46.78 -48.37
CA ASP A 805 -23.95 -47.99 -48.17
C ASP A 805 -25.02 -47.76 -47.10
N ALA A 806 -26.26 -47.52 -47.56
CA ALA A 806 -27.43 -47.32 -46.70
C ALA A 806 -27.81 -48.55 -45.87
N ALA A 807 -27.26 -49.74 -46.16
CA ALA A 807 -27.51 -50.96 -45.40
C ALA A 807 -26.54 -51.16 -44.22
N GLN A 808 -25.47 -50.36 -44.12
CA GLN A 808 -24.53 -50.47 -43.00
C GLN A 808 -25.05 -49.72 -41.76
N THR A 809 -25.58 -50.48 -40.80
CA THR A 809 -26.09 -49.96 -39.51
C THR A 809 -25.00 -49.68 -38.48
N ARG A 810 -23.73 -49.93 -38.81
CA ARG A 810 -22.59 -49.82 -37.89
C ARG A 810 -21.42 -49.12 -38.57
N PHE A 811 -20.97 -48.02 -37.99
CA PHE A 811 -19.72 -47.36 -38.31
C PHE A 811 -18.74 -47.47 -37.14
N GLU A 812 -17.46 -47.75 -37.39
CA GLU A 812 -16.44 -47.90 -36.34
C GLU A 812 -15.07 -47.36 -36.78
N LEU A 813 -14.62 -46.26 -36.16
CA LEU A 813 -13.27 -45.72 -36.32
C LEU A 813 -12.40 -46.18 -35.15
N LYS A 814 -11.37 -46.99 -35.42
CA LYS A 814 -10.41 -47.49 -34.42
C LYS A 814 -9.11 -46.68 -34.47
N LEU A 815 -8.73 -46.07 -33.35
CA LEU A 815 -7.47 -45.34 -33.20
C LEU A 815 -6.55 -46.13 -32.24
N GLY A 816 -5.36 -46.52 -32.71
CA GLY A 816 -4.35 -47.27 -31.95
C GLY A 816 -3.35 -48.02 -32.84
N THR A 817 -2.13 -48.24 -32.37
CA THR A 817 -1.04 -48.84 -33.17
C THR A 817 -0.89 -50.36 -33.03
N ALA A 818 -1.61 -51.00 -32.10
CA ALA A 818 -1.49 -52.44 -31.87
C ALA A 818 -2.64 -53.24 -32.51
N ARG A 819 -2.32 -54.45 -33.00
CA ARG A 819 -3.32 -55.41 -33.50
C ARG A 819 -4.21 -56.02 -32.40
N SER A 820 -3.93 -55.74 -31.13
CA SER A 820 -4.79 -56.18 -30.03
C SER A 820 -5.95 -55.20 -29.84
N ASN A 821 -7.18 -55.73 -29.82
CA ASN A 821 -8.38 -54.94 -29.56
C ASN A 821 -8.30 -54.21 -28.19
N ASP A 822 -7.44 -54.70 -27.29
CA ASP A 822 -7.15 -54.15 -25.96
C ASP A 822 -6.42 -52.79 -25.96
N ALA A 823 -5.89 -52.31 -27.09
CA ALA A 823 -5.20 -51.01 -27.19
C ALA A 823 -5.78 -50.04 -28.25
N THR A 824 -7.01 -50.32 -28.71
CA THR A 824 -7.70 -49.46 -29.69
C THR A 824 -8.90 -48.76 -29.06
N VAL A 825 -9.04 -47.45 -29.28
CA VAL A 825 -10.23 -46.67 -28.91
C VAL A 825 -11.13 -46.57 -30.13
N GLY A 826 -12.37 -47.03 -30.00
CA GLY A 826 -13.39 -46.98 -31.05
C GLY A 826 -14.35 -45.81 -30.87
N LEU A 827 -14.62 -45.07 -31.96
CA LEU A 827 -15.84 -44.27 -32.08
C LEU A 827 -16.84 -45.10 -32.88
N ARG A 828 -17.88 -45.63 -32.22
CA ARG A 828 -18.91 -46.46 -32.84
C ARG A 828 -20.24 -45.73 -32.82
N TYR A 829 -20.79 -45.42 -33.99
CA TYR A 829 -22.16 -44.95 -34.11
C TYR A 829 -23.02 -46.05 -34.71
N ILE A 830 -24.06 -46.45 -33.98
CA ILE A 830 -25.12 -47.33 -34.49
C ILE A 830 -26.30 -46.44 -34.78
N THR A 831 -26.60 -46.26 -36.06
CA THR A 831 -27.80 -45.54 -36.51
C THR A 831 -29.03 -46.30 -36.00
N GLY A 832 -29.96 -45.61 -35.34
CA GLY A 832 -31.27 -46.20 -35.09
C GLY A 832 -31.97 -46.48 -36.41
N THR A 833 -32.89 -47.46 -36.43
CA THR A 833 -33.79 -47.64 -37.56
C THR A 833 -34.55 -46.33 -37.80
N LEU A 834 -34.49 -45.84 -39.04
CA LEU A 834 -35.22 -44.67 -39.52
C LEU A 834 -36.69 -44.78 -39.06
N GLY A 835 -37.08 -43.98 -38.07
CA GLY A 835 -38.47 -43.89 -37.61
C GLY A 835 -38.78 -44.16 -36.14
N GLY A 836 -37.81 -44.49 -35.26
CA GLY A 836 -38.15 -44.57 -33.83
C GLY A 836 -37.10 -45.07 -32.83
N GLY A 837 -35.91 -45.48 -33.27
CA GLY A 837 -34.82 -45.85 -32.37
C GLY A 837 -33.82 -44.70 -32.17
N THR A 838 -33.47 -44.38 -30.93
CA THR A 838 -32.35 -43.48 -30.63
C THR A 838 -31.06 -44.11 -31.13
N GLY A 839 -30.40 -43.47 -32.10
CA GLY A 839 -29.04 -43.88 -32.50
C GLY A 839 -28.11 -43.84 -31.30
N VAL A 840 -27.26 -44.85 -31.15
CA VAL A 840 -26.32 -44.94 -30.03
C VAL A 840 -24.92 -44.60 -30.52
N LEU A 841 -24.40 -43.46 -30.08
CA LEU A 841 -22.98 -43.14 -30.18
C LEU A 841 -22.26 -43.74 -28.97
N SER A 842 -21.55 -44.84 -29.20
CA SER A 842 -20.65 -45.46 -28.24
C SER A 842 -19.22 -45.01 -28.52
N ILE A 843 -18.67 -44.19 -27.64
CA ILE A 843 -17.25 -43.87 -27.61
C ILE A 843 -16.65 -44.85 -26.59
N GLY A 844 -15.75 -45.75 -27.02
CA GLY A 844 -15.16 -46.78 -26.14
C GLY A 844 -14.44 -47.92 -26.85
N GLN A 845 -13.83 -48.79 -26.06
CA GLN A 845 -13.16 -49.98 -26.57
C GLN A 845 -14.18 -50.97 -27.14
N ALA A 846 -13.99 -51.35 -28.41
CA ALA A 846 -15.04 -51.99 -29.18
C ALA A 846 -15.28 -53.48 -28.90
N SER A 847 -14.31 -54.17 -28.28
CA SER A 847 -14.45 -55.53 -27.72
C SER A 847 -13.34 -55.80 -26.67
N LYS A 848 -13.64 -56.65 -25.69
CA LYS A 848 -12.65 -57.18 -24.72
C LYS A 848 -12.32 -58.63 -25.03
N ASN A 849 -11.07 -59.02 -24.88
CA ASN A 849 -10.62 -60.42 -24.96
C ASN A 849 -10.00 -60.96 -23.64
N LEU A 850 -9.93 -60.14 -22.58
CA LEU A 850 -9.46 -60.54 -21.24
C LEU A 850 -10.48 -60.15 -20.15
N SER A 851 -10.89 -61.11 -19.31
CA SER A 851 -12.01 -60.97 -18.35
C SER A 851 -11.69 -60.22 -17.05
N GLY A 852 -10.48 -59.65 -16.90
CA GLY A 852 -10.02 -59.08 -15.62
C GLY A 852 -9.73 -57.58 -15.59
N TRP A 853 -9.78 -56.88 -16.72
CA TRP A 853 -9.36 -55.46 -16.80
C TRP A 853 -10.46 -54.58 -17.43
N THR A 854 -10.79 -53.46 -16.78
CA THR A 854 -11.66 -52.40 -17.31
C THR A 854 -10.80 -51.16 -17.53
N HIS A 855 -10.52 -50.82 -18.79
CA HIS A 855 -9.98 -49.50 -19.13
C HIS A 855 -11.17 -48.62 -19.55
N GLY A 856 -11.66 -47.79 -18.63
CA GLY A 856 -12.66 -46.76 -18.93
C GLY A 856 -12.01 -45.46 -19.43
N PHE A 857 -12.80 -44.57 -20.02
CA PHE A 857 -12.34 -43.19 -20.27
C PHE A 857 -11.96 -42.54 -18.96
N THR A 858 -10.69 -42.17 -18.82
CA THR A 858 -10.21 -41.54 -17.58
C THR A 858 -10.51 -40.04 -17.54
N ARG A 859 -10.65 -39.35 -18.70
CA ARG A 859 -10.96 -37.91 -18.77
C ARG A 859 -11.67 -37.48 -20.07
N LEU A 860 -12.57 -36.51 -19.95
CA LEU A 860 -13.16 -35.71 -21.03
C LEU A 860 -12.66 -34.27 -20.87
N TYR A 861 -11.88 -33.75 -21.82
CA TYR A 861 -11.51 -32.33 -21.85
C TYR A 861 -12.48 -31.60 -22.77
N ASN A 862 -13.23 -30.64 -22.25
CA ASN A 862 -14.03 -29.70 -23.04
C ASN A 862 -13.69 -28.27 -22.59
N MET A 863 -13.57 -27.35 -23.54
CA MET A 863 -13.43 -25.91 -23.29
C MET A 863 -14.78 -25.18 -23.11
N GLY A 864 -15.90 -25.91 -23.10
CA GLY A 864 -17.25 -25.40 -22.88
C GLY A 864 -18.10 -26.29 -21.96
N VAL A 865 -19.40 -25.97 -21.87
CA VAL A 865 -20.38 -26.70 -21.06
C VAL A 865 -20.68 -28.05 -21.70
N ILE A 866 -20.54 -29.14 -20.94
CA ILE A 866 -21.03 -30.47 -21.33
C ILE A 866 -22.46 -30.61 -20.77
N THR A 867 -23.47 -30.60 -21.65
CA THR A 867 -24.85 -30.92 -21.26
C THR A 867 -25.14 -32.38 -21.58
N MET A 868 -25.35 -33.20 -20.56
CA MET A 868 -25.84 -34.58 -20.70
C MET A 868 -27.31 -34.65 -20.31
N THR A 869 -28.19 -34.96 -21.27
CA THR A 869 -29.62 -35.15 -21.03
C THR A 869 -29.94 -36.64 -21.12
N THR A 870 -30.43 -37.24 -20.04
CA THR A 870 -30.99 -38.60 -20.09
C THR A 870 -32.51 -38.56 -20.10
N THR A 871 -33.11 -39.59 -20.71
CA THR A 871 -34.56 -39.84 -20.61
C THR A 871 -34.92 -40.34 -19.20
N PRO A 872 -36.20 -40.29 -18.78
CA PRO A 872 -36.64 -40.63 -17.42
C PRO A 872 -36.26 -42.03 -16.90
N THR A 873 -35.82 -42.93 -17.79
CA THR A 873 -35.46 -44.32 -17.48
C THR A 873 -33.95 -44.60 -17.53
N ASN A 874 -33.11 -43.65 -17.96
CA ASN A 874 -31.68 -43.88 -18.19
C ASN A 874 -30.80 -43.23 -17.10
N ARG A 875 -29.86 -44.01 -16.56
CA ARG A 875 -28.86 -43.57 -15.56
C ARG A 875 -27.63 -43.00 -16.28
N VAL A 876 -27.13 -41.84 -15.85
CA VAL A 876 -25.77 -41.40 -16.19
C VAL A 876 -24.81 -42.07 -15.19
N LEU A 877 -23.94 -42.95 -15.67
CA LEU A 877 -22.91 -43.59 -14.87
C LEU A 877 -21.57 -42.89 -15.14
N ILE A 878 -21.08 -42.08 -14.20
CA ILE A 878 -19.74 -41.49 -14.24
C ILE A 878 -18.85 -42.26 -13.26
N GLY A 879 -18.32 -43.41 -13.71
CA GLY A 879 -17.42 -44.23 -12.89
C GLY A 879 -17.47 -45.70 -13.31
N THR A 880 -16.32 -46.37 -13.25
CA THR A 880 -16.24 -47.81 -13.49
C THR A 880 -16.89 -48.56 -12.33
N GLN A 881 -17.87 -49.39 -12.63
CA GLN A 881 -18.38 -50.40 -11.71
C GLN A 881 -17.30 -51.48 -11.52
N THR A 882 -16.25 -51.16 -10.76
CA THR A 882 -15.42 -52.17 -10.10
C THR A 882 -16.10 -52.50 -8.79
N ASP A 883 -16.18 -53.79 -8.45
CA ASP A 883 -17.01 -54.39 -7.41
C ASP A 883 -16.77 -53.93 -5.94
N ASN A 884 -16.12 -52.79 -5.73
CA ASN A 884 -15.90 -52.18 -4.42
C ASN A 884 -16.86 -51.00 -4.14
N GLY A 885 -18.15 -51.17 -4.46
CA GLY A 885 -19.29 -50.60 -3.74
C GLY A 885 -19.45 -49.10 -3.43
N ARG A 886 -18.48 -48.19 -3.56
CA ARG A 886 -18.62 -46.79 -3.14
C ARG A 886 -17.67 -45.86 -3.91
N ASP A 887 -18.17 -45.23 -4.97
CA ASP A 887 -17.91 -43.83 -5.37
C ASP A 887 -18.41 -43.61 -6.81
N ILE A 888 -19.52 -42.87 -6.97
CA ILE A 888 -20.19 -42.69 -8.28
C ILE A 888 -20.11 -41.24 -8.81
N ALA A 889 -19.54 -40.28 -8.08
CA ALA A 889 -19.14 -38.97 -8.64
C ALA A 889 -18.27 -38.16 -7.64
N GLN A 890 -17.02 -37.88 -7.98
CA GLN A 890 -16.25 -36.79 -7.35
C GLN A 890 -16.42 -35.53 -8.20
N LEU A 891 -17.09 -34.51 -7.64
CA LEU A 891 -17.27 -33.20 -8.26
C LEU A 891 -16.39 -32.19 -7.53
N ALA A 892 -15.33 -31.71 -8.18
CA ALA A 892 -14.55 -30.57 -7.67
C ALA A 892 -15.28 -29.25 -7.98
N GLY A 893 -16.40 -29.00 -7.30
CA GLY A 893 -17.20 -27.79 -7.50
C GLY A 893 -18.60 -27.85 -6.86
N SER A 894 -19.40 -26.80 -7.10
CA SER A 894 -20.78 -26.72 -6.61
C SER A 894 -21.69 -27.70 -7.36
N LEU A 895 -22.44 -28.51 -6.61
CA LEU A 895 -23.52 -29.34 -7.14
C LEU A 895 -24.85 -28.59 -7.02
N SER A 896 -25.53 -28.34 -8.14
CA SER A 896 -26.90 -27.82 -8.16
C SER A 896 -27.85 -28.96 -8.57
N THR A 897 -28.70 -29.40 -7.64
CA THR A 897 -29.76 -30.39 -7.91
C THR A 897 -31.12 -29.82 -7.51
N SER A 898 -32.17 -30.22 -8.21
CA SER A 898 -33.54 -29.85 -7.86
C SER A 898 -34.09 -30.65 -6.67
N ALA A 899 -33.64 -31.89 -6.49
CA ALA A 899 -33.99 -32.74 -5.36
C ALA A 899 -32.89 -33.79 -5.10
N VAL A 900 -32.76 -34.20 -3.83
CA VAL A 900 -31.91 -35.31 -3.40
C VAL A 900 -32.81 -36.42 -2.86
N TYR A 901 -32.81 -37.58 -3.53
CA TYR A 901 -33.56 -38.76 -3.10
C TYR A 901 -32.60 -39.81 -2.55
N GLY A 902 -32.68 -40.10 -1.25
CA GLY A 902 -31.91 -41.20 -0.65
C GLY A 902 -32.59 -42.54 -0.95
N ALA A 903 -31.88 -43.45 -1.64
CA ALA A 903 -32.35 -44.82 -1.85
C ALA A 903 -31.67 -45.75 -0.81
N GLY A 904 -32.33 -45.94 0.33
CA GLY A 904 -31.79 -46.79 1.41
C GLY A 904 -32.85 -47.16 2.43
N ALA A 905 -32.58 -48.17 3.26
CA ALA A 905 -33.46 -48.50 4.37
C ALA A 905 -33.53 -47.35 5.40
N ALA A 906 -34.64 -47.25 6.12
CA ALA A 906 -34.78 -46.32 7.24
C ALA A 906 -33.81 -46.69 8.37
N PRO A 907 -33.17 -45.72 9.05
CA PRO A 907 -32.51 -45.96 10.33
C PRO A 907 -33.47 -46.52 11.36
N THR A 908 -32.95 -47.25 12.34
CA THR A 908 -33.71 -47.53 13.56
C THR A 908 -33.61 -46.33 14.51
N VAL A 909 -34.61 -46.14 15.38
CA VAL A 909 -34.66 -45.02 16.33
C VAL A 909 -35.02 -45.49 17.73
N ALA A 910 -34.33 -44.97 18.74
CA ALA A 910 -34.57 -45.23 20.16
C ALA A 910 -34.74 -43.92 20.93
N ALA A 911 -35.61 -43.91 21.95
CA ALA A 911 -35.86 -42.72 22.75
C ALA A 911 -34.68 -42.44 23.70
N GLY A 912 -34.28 -41.17 23.80
CA GLY A 912 -33.27 -40.72 24.76
C GLY A 912 -33.88 -40.27 26.09
N ALA A 913 -33.06 -40.19 27.14
CA ALA A 913 -33.52 -39.80 28.48
C ALA A 913 -34.15 -38.39 28.54
N GLY A 914 -33.73 -37.48 27.65
CA GLY A 914 -34.31 -36.13 27.53
C GLY A 914 -35.77 -36.14 27.06
N ALA A 915 -36.25 -37.24 26.45
CA ALA A 915 -37.65 -37.36 26.05
C ALA A 915 -38.61 -37.66 27.23
N GLY A 916 -38.12 -37.87 28.45
CA GLY A 916 -38.95 -38.12 29.66
C GLY A 916 -39.22 -39.60 29.93
N THR A 917 -40.16 -39.90 30.83
CA THR A 917 -40.56 -41.28 31.19
C THR A 917 -41.74 -41.74 30.35
N GLY A 918 -41.60 -42.88 29.66
CA GLY A 918 -42.59 -43.40 28.72
C GLY A 918 -42.73 -42.67 27.36
N PRO A 919 -41.67 -42.12 26.76
CA PRO A 919 -41.76 -41.48 25.45
C PRO A 919 -41.97 -42.50 24.33
N THR A 920 -42.46 -42.04 23.17
CA THR A 920 -42.45 -42.83 21.94
C THR A 920 -41.67 -42.11 20.86
N VAL A 921 -40.89 -42.86 20.08
CA VAL A 921 -40.13 -42.33 18.94
C VAL A 921 -40.42 -43.14 17.68
N SER A 922 -40.47 -42.47 16.54
CA SER A 922 -40.61 -43.11 15.23
C SER A 922 -39.86 -42.33 14.17
N ILE A 923 -39.57 -42.99 13.05
CA ILE A 923 -38.81 -42.43 11.94
C ILE A 923 -39.42 -42.85 10.61
N VAL A 924 -39.53 -41.90 9.69
CA VAL A 924 -39.96 -42.14 8.30
C VAL A 924 -38.93 -41.52 7.37
N GLY A 925 -38.40 -42.29 6.43
CA GLY A 925 -37.38 -41.84 5.48
C GLY A 925 -36.32 -42.89 5.24
N THR A 926 -35.13 -42.46 4.84
CA THR A 926 -33.96 -43.31 4.56
C THR A 926 -32.74 -42.78 5.30
N ALA A 927 -31.65 -43.55 5.36
CA ALA A 927 -30.42 -43.10 6.04
C ALA A 927 -29.90 -41.72 5.57
N THR A 928 -30.24 -41.29 4.35
CA THR A 928 -29.87 -39.99 3.79
C THR A 928 -30.75 -38.85 4.29
N ALA A 929 -32.06 -39.05 4.40
CA ALA A 929 -33.00 -38.01 4.83
C ALA A 929 -34.31 -38.61 5.34
N GLY A 930 -34.90 -37.97 6.35
CA GLY A 930 -36.18 -38.40 6.92
C GLY A 930 -36.73 -37.45 7.97
N ILE A 931 -37.83 -37.88 8.61
CA ILE A 931 -38.49 -37.18 9.71
C ILE A 931 -38.46 -38.08 10.95
N ILE A 932 -37.92 -37.56 12.04
CA ILE A 932 -37.91 -38.16 13.38
C ILE A 932 -39.10 -37.55 14.14
N THR A 933 -39.98 -38.40 14.67
CA THR A 933 -41.08 -37.98 15.54
C THR A 933 -40.79 -38.43 16.96
N VAL A 934 -40.82 -37.51 17.92
CA VAL A 934 -40.66 -37.76 19.35
C VAL A 934 -41.94 -37.30 20.06
N VAL A 935 -42.65 -38.22 20.69
CA VAL A 935 -43.71 -37.88 21.66
C VAL A 935 -43.09 -38.01 23.05
N THR A 936 -42.93 -36.87 23.72
CA THR A 936 -42.30 -36.83 25.05
C THR A 936 -43.18 -37.52 26.08
N GLY A 937 -42.55 -38.17 27.04
CA GLY A 937 -43.20 -38.80 28.19
C GLY A 937 -43.51 -37.79 29.30
N SER A 938 -43.67 -38.29 30.52
CA SER A 938 -43.78 -37.43 31.71
C SER A 938 -42.39 -36.87 32.09
N ALA A 939 -42.35 -35.60 32.47
CA ALA A 939 -41.15 -34.87 32.91
C ALA A 939 -39.93 -34.98 31.95
N PRO A 940 -40.05 -34.58 30.67
CA PRO A 940 -38.89 -34.50 29.78
C PRO A 940 -37.91 -33.40 30.24
N GLY A 941 -36.62 -33.61 29.98
CA GLY A 941 -35.53 -32.72 30.39
C GLY A 941 -34.69 -32.28 29.19
N ALA A 942 -33.78 -31.33 29.41
CA ALA A 942 -32.73 -31.06 28.44
C ALA A 942 -31.82 -32.29 28.26
N GLY A 943 -31.33 -32.52 27.04
CA GLY A 943 -30.51 -33.68 26.69
C GLY A 943 -30.99 -34.40 25.43
N THR A 944 -30.56 -35.66 25.26
CA THR A 944 -30.87 -36.49 24.09
C THR A 944 -32.35 -36.87 24.05
N LEU A 945 -33.02 -36.52 22.96
CA LEU A 945 -34.42 -36.84 22.69
C LEU A 945 -34.57 -38.18 21.94
N ALA A 946 -33.72 -38.42 20.94
CA ALA A 946 -33.72 -39.65 20.16
C ALA A 946 -32.32 -39.99 19.64
N THR A 947 -32.03 -41.29 19.51
CA THR A 947 -30.80 -41.81 18.91
C THR A 947 -31.15 -42.65 17.69
N LEU A 948 -30.51 -42.36 16.56
CA LEU A 948 -30.68 -43.04 15.29
C LEU A 948 -29.49 -43.94 15.01
N THR A 949 -29.75 -45.15 14.52
CA THR A 949 -28.72 -46.10 14.08
C THR A 949 -28.91 -46.39 12.60
N PHE A 950 -27.88 -46.11 11.80
CA PHE A 950 -27.89 -46.37 10.37
C PHE A 950 -27.92 -47.89 10.09
N PRO A 951 -28.68 -48.34 9.09
CA PRO A 951 -28.73 -49.75 8.70
C PRO A 951 -27.42 -50.22 8.07
N THR A 952 -26.55 -49.31 7.64
CA THR A 952 -25.21 -49.59 7.14
C THR A 952 -24.28 -48.46 7.57
N ALA A 953 -23.13 -48.80 8.13
CA ALA A 953 -22.17 -47.81 8.60
C ALA A 953 -21.49 -47.04 7.44
N TYR A 954 -21.18 -45.76 7.68
CA TYR A 954 -20.26 -44.97 6.85
C TYR A 954 -18.84 -45.52 7.02
N VAL A 955 -18.05 -45.60 5.94
CA VAL A 955 -16.80 -46.39 5.94
C VAL A 955 -15.69 -45.74 6.76
N THR A 956 -15.52 -44.43 6.61
CA THR A 956 -14.32 -43.72 7.06
C THR A 956 -14.62 -42.71 8.15
N ASN A 957 -15.68 -41.92 7.97
CA ASN A 957 -16.01 -40.81 8.85
C ASN A 957 -17.50 -40.80 9.20
N ALA A 958 -17.83 -40.24 10.36
CA ALA A 958 -19.20 -39.87 10.67
C ALA A 958 -19.73 -38.88 9.61
N PRO A 959 -20.98 -39.04 9.15
CA PRO A 959 -21.56 -38.08 8.21
C PRO A 959 -21.77 -36.73 8.89
N ILE A 960 -21.77 -35.65 8.11
CA ILE A 960 -22.33 -34.37 8.54
C ILE A 960 -23.84 -34.55 8.63
N VAL A 961 -24.42 -34.26 9.78
CA VAL A 961 -25.86 -34.37 10.00
C VAL A 961 -26.45 -32.98 10.18
N VAL A 962 -27.46 -32.64 9.38
CA VAL A 962 -28.23 -31.41 9.54
C VAL A 962 -29.63 -31.79 10.01
N VAL A 963 -30.03 -31.26 11.16
CA VAL A 963 -31.36 -31.48 11.75
C VAL A 963 -32.11 -30.15 11.80
N SER A 964 -33.39 -30.15 11.45
CA SER A 964 -34.26 -28.97 11.56
C SER A 964 -34.62 -28.69 13.01
N GLY A 965 -35.06 -27.45 13.30
CA GLY A 965 -35.87 -27.21 14.51
C GLY A 965 -37.14 -28.07 14.52
N ALA A 966 -37.76 -28.22 15.69
CA ALA A 966 -39.02 -28.97 15.78
C ALA A 966 -40.14 -28.29 14.97
N GLN A 967 -40.79 -29.01 14.07
CA GLN A 967 -41.91 -28.45 13.29
C GLN A 967 -43.06 -28.08 14.23
N GLY A 968 -43.55 -26.84 14.12
CA GLY A 968 -44.71 -26.33 14.87
C GLY A 968 -44.42 -25.84 16.29
N THR A 969 -43.15 -25.87 16.76
CA THR A 969 -42.75 -25.35 18.07
C THR A 969 -41.36 -24.70 17.99
N SER A 970 -41.01 -23.82 18.94
CA SER A 970 -39.69 -23.18 18.99
C SER A 970 -38.64 -24.00 19.76
N LEU A 971 -38.72 -25.33 19.76
CA LEU A 971 -37.74 -26.17 20.47
C LEU A 971 -36.45 -26.28 19.63
N PRO A 972 -35.33 -25.68 20.07
CA PRO A 972 -34.05 -25.81 19.37
C PRO A 972 -33.53 -27.25 19.50
N ALA A 973 -33.00 -27.80 18.42
CA ALA A 973 -32.38 -29.12 18.41
C ALA A 973 -31.00 -29.06 17.74
N PHE A 974 -30.08 -29.87 18.24
CA PHE A 974 -28.75 -30.06 17.68
C PHE A 974 -28.39 -31.55 17.69
N THR A 975 -27.39 -31.92 16.89
CA THR A 975 -26.90 -33.30 16.83
C THR A 975 -25.82 -33.54 17.88
N THR A 976 -25.82 -34.73 18.46
CA THR A 976 -24.76 -35.23 19.35
C THR A 976 -24.37 -36.65 18.94
N SER A 977 -23.18 -37.08 19.35
CA SER A 977 -22.71 -38.47 19.14
C SER A 977 -22.75 -38.92 17.67
N GLU A 978 -22.38 -38.03 16.73
CA GLU A 978 -22.23 -38.36 15.32
C GLU A 978 -21.12 -39.41 15.15
N SER A 979 -21.48 -40.59 14.66
CA SER A 979 -20.56 -41.70 14.41
C SER A 979 -20.80 -42.28 13.02
N THR A 980 -19.94 -43.19 12.60
CA THR A 980 -20.15 -43.96 11.37
C THR A 980 -21.43 -44.80 11.40
N THR A 981 -21.97 -45.10 12.58
CA THR A 981 -23.11 -45.99 12.78
C THR A 981 -24.39 -45.26 13.16
N GLY A 982 -24.37 -43.96 13.45
CA GLY A 982 -25.56 -43.24 13.87
C GLY A 982 -25.32 -41.81 14.34
N PHE A 983 -26.36 -41.19 14.89
CA PHE A 983 -26.29 -39.90 15.57
C PHE A 983 -27.44 -39.76 16.56
N SER A 984 -27.38 -38.75 17.44
CA SER A 984 -28.46 -38.42 18.37
C SER A 984 -28.97 -37.00 18.14
N VAL A 985 -30.25 -36.77 18.42
CA VAL A 985 -30.88 -35.43 18.45
C VAL A 985 -31.05 -35.01 19.91
N ALA A 986 -30.53 -33.85 20.28
CA ALA A 986 -30.58 -33.31 21.63
C ALA A 986 -31.10 -31.86 21.66
N THR A 987 -31.54 -31.41 22.85
CA THR A 987 -31.99 -30.03 23.11
C THR A 987 -31.37 -29.50 24.41
N THR A 988 -31.11 -28.19 24.48
CA THR A 988 -30.69 -27.51 25.72
C THR A 988 -31.88 -27.01 26.54
N THR A 989 -33.08 -27.03 25.98
CA THR A 989 -34.31 -26.57 26.63
C THR A 989 -35.20 -27.78 26.91
N ALA A 990 -35.68 -27.91 28.16
CA ALA A 990 -36.61 -28.97 28.53
C ALA A 990 -37.88 -28.90 27.66
N PRO A 991 -38.23 -29.99 26.94
CA PRO A 991 -39.48 -30.04 26.19
C PRO A 991 -40.72 -29.95 27.10
N SER A 992 -41.88 -29.70 26.52
CA SER A 992 -43.14 -29.91 27.22
C SER A 992 -43.45 -31.42 27.28
N GLY A 993 -43.99 -31.89 28.41
CA GLY A 993 -44.42 -33.29 28.57
C GLY A 993 -45.59 -33.65 27.65
N SER A 994 -45.72 -34.93 27.29
CA SER A 994 -46.82 -35.44 26.45
C SER A 994 -47.00 -34.69 25.12
N THR A 995 -45.93 -34.13 24.56
CA THR A 995 -45.96 -33.24 23.39
C THR A 995 -45.23 -33.90 22.23
N THR A 996 -45.77 -33.74 21.01
CA THR A 996 -45.16 -34.28 19.78
C THR A 996 -44.24 -33.27 19.14
N TYR A 997 -42.99 -33.66 18.92
CA TYR A 997 -41.97 -32.89 18.19
C TYR A 997 -41.53 -33.66 16.94
N ARG A 998 -41.38 -32.96 15.81
CA ARG A 998 -40.92 -33.54 14.54
C ARG A 998 -39.67 -32.84 14.04
N PHE A 999 -38.62 -33.60 13.75
CA PHE A 999 -37.35 -33.11 13.27
C PHE A 999 -37.04 -33.71 11.90
N SER A 1000 -36.84 -32.88 10.89
CA SER A 1000 -36.30 -33.34 9.61
C SER A 1000 -34.78 -33.48 9.73
N TYR A 1001 -34.20 -34.49 9.08
CA TYR A 1001 -32.74 -34.62 9.00
C TYR A 1001 -32.28 -34.90 7.57
N ILE A 1002 -31.04 -34.51 7.29
CA ILE A 1002 -30.26 -34.93 6.13
C ILE A 1002 -28.83 -35.30 6.58
N THR A 1003 -28.27 -36.37 6.01
CA THR A 1003 -26.89 -36.82 6.27
C THR A 1003 -26.06 -36.68 4.99
N ILE A 1004 -24.83 -36.19 5.14
CA ILE A 1004 -23.89 -35.98 4.04
C ILE A 1004 -22.59 -36.67 4.42
N GLY A 1005 -22.16 -37.66 3.62
CA GLY A 1005 -20.88 -38.33 3.84
C GLY A 1005 -19.72 -37.34 3.75
N ARG A 1006 -18.72 -37.50 4.63
CA ARG A 1006 -17.48 -36.70 4.62
C ARG A 1006 -16.41 -37.32 3.74
#